data_AF-A0AB37VGA6-F1
#
_entry.id   AF-A0AB37VGA6-F1
#
_cell.length_a   1.000
_cell.length_b   1.000
_cell.length_c   1.000
_cell.angle_alpha   90.00
_cell.angle_beta   90.00
_cell.angle_gamma   90.00
#
_symmetry.space_group_name_H-M   'P 1'
#
loop_
_entity.id
_entity.type
_entity.pdbx_description
1 polymer ?
#
loop_
_entity_poly.entity_id
_entity_poly.type
_entity_poly.pdbx_seq_one_letter_code
_entity_poly.pdbx_strand_id
1 'polypeptide(L)'
;MSIYNCLFKPKKSAIKDGAVALAISVEAPNKKIAESIVTGKLWEHYPANGDNFFKPEIWENTADQPHPEIGKFDEHFAKSHTFDGDKWVVNATETDGGADPLPGSNEILDFMKVSPRERFATVVLFGLAQLDGELYSQVCDYLDNQENTSQYDEEEDDRLNRYIINAMEAHPPVHHMHQEGLNNLLQAIYVKFENQLPGGAALYSFIKKWTDNPGKREEMLPQNSTSTSTSTSTSTSTEDNTHAQVAPLRGYKHTYATLDQEIALALLPIEPAATVSVSALRQAESLIEEDREDFKRWSMALSTTEQILKYSRNTIFGVIQNVPAKDTHHFPDSLRRYIDSWLTENGVFEQDPNDTEATSKSLAAGRGEYVEGISDPADPKWVKTEPQTIPQNASNEVEKTEVVTDSQAEAARETLNKMGYSVYASESEQEQSSSEQANSAEQPVEPLVQEEPRPNVNDVEKSITERTGTELENLDLWKRVFKTDERFTKQFTQNGGGTSINGTYMTMLATREFGPKGIGWGVDILEERFDDGAPITRTVKGQDGNNTWELIPDGIGGYLTEKHHVIKIRLWYVRGGVRGEEISFGCTPYLYGSKYGPICDGEATKKSLTDATKKALSSLGFSADIFMGLYDNPEYRQKNKEEFALKNASDNAEDAARLRQELDDKLTRVANTLATGISANEVTKVFASIAREVEVHRKDAESKGDNQHASYLSKRLRRLTTIKDERLKELNKAQEKTA
;
A
#
# COMPACT_ATOMS: atom_id res chain seq x y z
N MET A 1 -13.07 55.75 2.43
CA MET A 1 -12.75 54.32 2.59
C MET A 1 -12.52 54.09 4.06
N SER A 2 -13.00 52.98 4.61
CA SER A 2 -12.75 52.66 6.02
C SER A 2 -11.33 52.11 6.16
N ILE A 3 -10.65 52.49 7.24
CA ILE A 3 -9.36 51.93 7.59
C ILE A 3 -9.63 50.68 8.44
N TYR A 4 -9.02 49.57 8.08
CA TYR A 4 -9.06 48.33 8.84
C TYR A 4 -7.70 48.05 9.45
N ASN A 5 -7.67 47.77 10.75
CA ASN A 5 -6.48 47.32 11.46
C ASN A 5 -6.43 45.80 11.43
N CYS A 6 -5.22 45.26 11.30
CA CYS A 6 -4.97 43.84 11.16
C CYS A 6 -3.77 43.43 12.02
N LEU A 7 -3.89 42.27 12.67
CA LEU A 7 -2.84 41.63 13.45
C LEU A 7 -2.62 40.19 12.97
N PHE A 8 -1.38 39.86 12.63
CA PHE A 8 -0.90 38.51 12.36
C PHE A 8 -0.12 37.98 13.55
N LYS A 9 -0.63 36.90 14.15
CA LYS A 9 0.06 36.18 15.24
C LYS A 9 0.92 35.07 14.65
N PRO A 10 2.21 34.93 15.04
CA PRO A 10 3.06 33.84 14.56
C PRO A 10 2.64 32.51 15.19
N LYS A 11 2.84 31.41 14.47
CA LYS A 11 2.70 30.04 14.97
C LYS A 11 3.81 29.73 16.00
N LYS A 12 3.56 28.82 16.94
CA LYS A 12 4.53 28.53 18.03
C LYS A 12 5.81 27.89 17.51
N SER A 13 5.74 27.06 16.46
CA SER A 13 6.92 26.60 15.71
C SER A 13 7.75 27.77 15.18
N ALA A 14 7.11 28.74 14.53
CA ALA A 14 7.78 29.89 13.93
C ALA A 14 8.39 30.86 14.95
N ILE A 15 7.86 30.92 16.18
CA ILE A 15 8.46 31.70 17.27
C ILE A 15 9.85 31.14 17.64
N LYS A 16 10.07 29.82 17.56
CA LYS A 16 11.40 29.22 17.77
C LYS A 16 12.41 29.70 16.72
N ASP A 17 11.95 29.96 15.50
CA ASP A 17 12.75 30.48 14.39
C ASP A 17 12.83 32.01 14.34
N GLY A 18 12.32 32.70 15.38
CA GLY A 18 12.43 34.15 15.55
C GLY A 18 11.28 34.98 14.98
N ALA A 19 10.14 34.38 14.63
CA ALA A 19 8.98 35.13 14.14
C ALA A 19 8.31 35.99 15.24
N VAL A 20 7.89 37.19 14.88
CA VAL A 20 7.27 38.19 15.78
C VAL A 20 5.91 38.60 15.22
N ALA A 21 4.95 38.94 16.07
CA ALA A 21 3.63 39.42 15.64
C ALA A 21 3.72 40.68 14.75
N LEU A 22 2.95 40.68 13.66
CA LEU A 22 2.95 41.74 12.65
C LEU A 22 1.61 42.49 12.67
N ALA A 23 1.65 43.81 12.82
CA ALA A 23 0.46 44.66 12.70
C ALA A 23 0.47 45.43 11.37
N ILE A 24 -0.68 45.60 10.72
CA ILE A 24 -0.82 46.41 9.50
C ILE A 24 -2.18 47.09 9.46
N SER A 25 -2.26 48.30 8.89
CA SER A 25 -3.53 48.98 8.62
C SER A 25 -3.75 49.13 7.12
N VAL A 26 -4.96 48.91 6.62
CA VAL A 26 -5.26 49.04 5.18
C VAL A 26 -6.58 49.76 4.93
N GLU A 27 -6.66 50.50 3.83
CA GLU A 27 -7.91 51.08 3.35
C GLU A 27 -8.67 50.04 2.52
N ALA A 28 -9.91 49.74 2.90
CA ALA A 28 -10.76 48.83 2.15
C ALA A 28 -12.24 49.24 2.24
N PRO A 29 -13.08 48.83 1.28
CA PRO A 29 -14.52 49.09 1.31
C PRO A 29 -15.28 48.17 2.28
N ASN A 30 -14.72 47.01 2.66
CA ASN A 30 -15.30 46.11 3.66
C ASN A 30 -14.23 45.19 4.28
N LYS A 31 -14.55 44.55 5.41
CA LYS A 31 -13.65 43.64 6.16
C LYS A 31 -13.11 42.48 5.31
N LYS A 32 -13.91 41.89 4.42
CA LYS A 32 -13.46 40.77 3.56
C LYS A 32 -12.42 41.19 2.52
N ILE A 33 -12.57 42.39 1.96
CA ILE A 33 -11.60 42.94 1.01
C ILE A 33 -10.33 43.38 1.77
N ALA A 34 -10.47 43.91 2.98
CA ALA A 34 -9.32 44.17 3.85
C ALA A 34 -8.51 42.89 4.10
N GLU A 35 -9.18 41.78 4.43
CA GLU A 35 -8.58 40.46 4.63
C GLU A 35 -7.81 39.95 3.42
N SER A 36 -8.41 40.02 2.23
CA SER A 36 -7.73 39.62 1.00
C SER A 36 -6.50 40.49 0.70
N ILE A 37 -6.56 41.80 0.97
CA ILE A 37 -5.45 42.73 0.75
C ILE A 37 -4.30 42.46 1.72
N VAL A 38 -4.56 42.30 3.02
CA VAL A 38 -3.50 42.07 4.01
C VAL A 38 -2.85 40.71 3.86
N THR A 39 -3.62 39.67 3.53
CA THR A 39 -3.08 38.33 3.25
C THR A 39 -2.22 38.33 1.99
N GLY A 40 -2.66 39.02 0.92
CA GLY A 40 -1.83 39.18 -0.29
C GLY A 40 -0.52 39.92 0.00
N LYS A 41 -0.56 40.97 0.83
CA LYS A 41 0.64 41.71 1.26
C LYS A 41 1.58 40.88 2.14
N LEU A 42 1.04 40.00 2.98
CA LEU A 42 1.86 39.09 3.80
C LEU A 42 2.71 38.20 2.89
N TRP A 43 2.10 37.59 1.87
CA TRP A 43 2.82 36.74 0.92
C TRP A 43 3.77 37.50 -0.01
N GLU A 44 3.49 38.77 -0.32
CA GLU A 44 4.40 39.62 -1.07
C GLU A 44 5.67 39.99 -0.27
N HIS A 45 5.50 40.34 1.01
CA HIS A 45 6.61 40.74 1.88
C HIS A 45 7.37 39.55 2.50
N TYR A 46 6.68 38.43 2.76
CA TYR A 46 7.22 37.22 3.39
C TYR A 46 6.90 35.96 2.57
N PRO A 47 7.41 35.83 1.33
CA PRO A 47 7.02 34.76 0.40
C PRO A 47 7.38 33.35 0.86
N ALA A 48 8.42 33.19 1.68
CA ALA A 48 8.84 31.89 2.23
C ALA A 48 8.21 31.58 3.60
N ASN A 49 7.68 32.60 4.29
CA ASN A 49 7.27 32.52 5.70
C ASN A 49 5.81 32.95 5.89
N GLY A 50 5.02 33.08 4.82
CA GLY A 50 3.61 33.48 4.91
C GLY A 50 2.77 32.49 5.72
N ASP A 51 3.08 31.21 5.61
CA ASP A 51 2.45 30.12 6.37
C ASP A 51 2.83 30.10 7.86
N ASN A 52 3.83 30.88 8.27
CA ASN A 52 4.28 30.93 9.67
C ASN A 52 3.35 31.77 10.57
N PHE A 53 2.31 32.38 10.00
CA PHE A 53 1.36 33.24 10.70
C PHE A 53 -0.07 32.67 10.62
N PHE A 54 -0.86 32.87 11.66
CA PHE A 54 -2.29 32.55 11.66
C PHE A 54 -3.08 33.54 10.77
N LYS A 55 -4.34 33.19 10.47
CA LYS A 55 -5.27 34.09 9.77
C LYS A 55 -5.33 35.45 10.48
N PRO A 56 -5.38 36.56 9.72
CA PRO A 56 -5.34 37.90 10.31
C PRO A 56 -6.59 38.22 11.14
N GLU A 57 -6.39 38.71 12.36
CA GLU A 57 -7.47 39.34 13.13
C GLU A 57 -7.71 40.75 12.59
N ILE A 58 -8.93 41.05 12.11
CA ILE A 58 -9.25 42.33 11.43
C ILE A 58 -10.44 43.03 12.05
N TRP A 59 -10.30 44.34 12.29
CA TRP A 59 -11.36 45.21 12.80
C TRP A 59 -11.32 46.60 12.16
N GLU A 60 -12.45 47.31 12.17
CA GLU A 60 -12.56 48.65 11.63
C GLU A 60 -11.99 49.69 12.61
N ASN A 61 -11.13 50.56 12.12
CA ASN A 61 -10.49 51.59 12.92
C ASN A 61 -11.49 52.70 13.26
N THR A 62 -11.65 53.01 14.54
CA THR A 62 -12.41 54.19 14.98
C THR A 62 -11.48 55.41 15.10
N ALA A 63 -11.99 56.62 14.86
CA ALA A 63 -11.18 57.83 14.65
C ALA A 63 -10.23 58.22 15.81
N ASP A 64 -10.35 57.58 16.98
CA ASP A 64 -9.57 57.83 18.18
C ASP A 64 -8.59 56.69 18.56
N GLN A 65 -8.44 55.65 17.72
CA GLN A 65 -7.54 54.52 17.99
C GLN A 65 -6.16 54.67 17.32
N PRO A 66 -5.06 54.31 18.02
CA PRO A 66 -3.73 54.26 17.41
C PRO A 66 -3.69 53.15 16.36
N HIS A 67 -3.01 53.39 15.25
CA HIS A 67 -2.84 52.41 14.18
C HIS A 67 -1.44 52.50 13.55
N PRO A 68 -0.87 51.38 13.06
CA PRO A 68 0.38 51.38 12.31
C PRO A 68 0.25 52.12 10.95
N GLU A 69 1.38 52.39 10.30
CA GLU A 69 1.39 53.08 9.00
C GLU A 69 0.53 52.32 7.97
N ILE A 70 -0.35 53.04 7.27
CA ILE A 70 -1.28 52.43 6.33
C ILE A 70 -0.49 51.75 5.21
N GLY A 71 -0.66 50.45 5.10
CA GLY A 71 -0.16 49.60 4.03
C GLY A 71 1.22 48.98 4.26
N LYS A 72 1.84 49.18 5.44
CA LYS A 72 3.12 48.56 5.82
C LYS A 72 2.99 47.76 7.11
N PHE A 73 3.76 46.67 7.21
CA PHE A 73 3.85 45.88 8.44
C PHE A 73 4.71 46.57 9.49
N ASP A 74 4.25 46.53 10.74
CA ASP A 74 4.97 47.02 11.92
C ASP A 74 5.14 45.88 12.95
N GLU A 75 6.40 45.54 13.21
CA GLU A 75 6.83 44.48 14.14
C GLU A 75 6.92 44.95 15.61
N HIS A 76 6.89 46.26 15.84
CA HIS A 76 7.04 46.88 17.16
C HIS A 76 5.70 47.35 17.74
N PHE A 77 4.73 47.62 16.87
CA PHE A 77 3.38 48.04 17.26
C PHE A 77 2.70 46.98 18.15
N ALA A 78 2.79 45.71 17.78
CA ALA A 78 2.22 44.58 18.54
C ALA A 78 2.95 44.27 19.87
N LYS A 79 4.11 44.90 20.13
CA LYS A 79 4.82 44.80 21.43
C LYS A 79 4.33 45.86 22.42
N SER A 80 3.99 47.05 21.91
CA SER A 80 3.60 48.22 22.72
C SER A 80 2.09 48.32 22.94
N HIS A 81 1.29 47.64 22.13
CA HIS A 81 -0.18 47.65 22.20
C HIS A 81 -0.71 46.22 22.12
N THR A 82 -1.65 45.87 23.01
CA THR A 82 -2.34 44.56 22.97
C THR A 82 -3.78 44.76 22.54
N PHE A 83 -4.32 43.81 21.76
CA PHE A 83 -5.69 43.84 21.28
C PHE A 83 -6.63 43.11 22.26
N ASP A 84 -7.67 43.81 22.75
CA ASP A 84 -8.65 43.29 23.71
C ASP A 84 -9.98 42.87 23.03
N GLY A 85 -9.93 42.54 21.73
CA GLY A 85 -11.11 42.12 20.96
C GLY A 85 -11.91 43.24 20.30
N ASP A 86 -11.82 44.48 20.78
CA ASP A 86 -12.50 45.66 20.18
C ASP A 86 -11.58 46.88 19.93
N LYS A 87 -10.45 47.02 20.65
CA LYS A 87 -9.59 48.21 20.63
C LYS A 87 -8.13 47.84 20.93
N TRP A 88 -7.19 48.65 20.44
CA TRP A 88 -5.80 48.62 20.92
C TRP A 88 -5.71 49.24 22.32
N VAL A 89 -5.09 48.53 23.25
CA VAL A 89 -4.80 49.00 24.62
C VAL A 89 -3.28 49.17 24.76
N VAL A 90 -2.84 50.33 25.26
CA VAL A 90 -1.42 50.61 25.50
C VAL A 90 -0.95 49.75 26.67
N ASN A 91 0.12 48.97 26.47
CA ASN A 91 0.68 48.13 27.51
C ASN A 91 1.40 49.01 28.56
N ALA A 92 0.92 48.98 29.81
CA ALA A 92 1.69 49.54 30.92
C ALA A 92 2.95 48.67 31.11
N THR A 93 4.09 49.34 31.26
CA THR A 93 5.46 48.80 31.37
C THR A 93 5.58 47.44 32.08
N GLU A 94 6.23 46.52 31.38
CA GLU A 94 6.98 45.32 31.82
C GLU A 94 6.56 44.69 33.15
N THR A 95 5.73 43.66 33.04
CA THR A 95 5.92 42.45 33.84
C THR A 95 5.93 41.29 32.86
N ASP A 96 7.04 40.55 32.83
CA ASP A 96 7.17 39.24 32.18
C ASP A 96 5.99 38.36 32.59
N GLY A 97 4.96 38.34 31.76
CA GLY A 97 3.84 37.42 31.84
C GLY A 97 4.23 36.16 31.12
N GLY A 98 4.57 35.12 31.88
CA GLY A 98 5.19 33.88 31.42
C GLY A 98 4.53 33.25 30.21
N ALA A 99 5.26 33.20 29.10
CA ALA A 99 5.20 32.07 28.20
C ALA A 99 6.22 31.06 28.73
N ASP A 100 5.76 29.89 29.18
CA ASP A 100 6.65 28.80 29.54
C ASP A 100 7.60 28.53 28.35
N PRO A 101 8.92 28.44 28.56
CA PRO A 101 9.86 28.18 27.48
C PRO A 101 9.47 26.89 26.77
N LEU A 102 9.25 26.96 25.45
CA LEU A 102 8.97 25.77 24.67
C LEU A 102 10.13 24.77 24.82
N PRO A 103 9.84 23.47 24.99
CA PRO A 103 10.86 22.45 25.17
C PRO A 103 11.75 22.30 23.92
N GLY A 104 12.99 21.85 24.14
CA GLY A 104 13.97 21.60 23.07
C GLY A 104 13.51 20.48 22.13
N SER A 105 13.91 20.52 20.85
CA SER A 105 13.43 19.57 19.83
C SER A 105 13.59 18.08 20.20
N ASN A 106 14.72 17.72 20.84
CA ASN A 106 15.00 16.36 21.30
C ASN A 106 14.65 16.10 22.77
N GLU A 107 13.93 17.02 23.43
CA GLU A 107 13.55 16.86 24.83
C GLU A 107 12.33 15.95 24.94
N ILE A 108 12.50 14.79 25.56
CA ILE A 108 11.41 13.86 25.84
C ILE A 108 10.56 14.44 26.97
N LEU A 109 9.30 14.72 26.67
CA LEU A 109 8.35 15.28 27.61
C LEU A 109 7.66 14.17 28.38
N ASP A 110 7.52 14.39 29.69
CA ASP A 110 6.66 13.55 30.51
C ASP A 110 5.20 13.82 30.14
N PHE A 111 4.57 12.85 29.48
CA PHE A 111 3.20 12.94 29.02
C PHE A 111 2.27 13.42 30.13
N MET A 112 2.43 13.04 31.40
CA MET A 112 1.49 13.45 32.47
C MET A 112 1.72 14.88 33.00
N LYS A 113 2.81 15.54 32.64
CA LYS A 113 3.10 16.94 33.02
C LYS A 113 2.53 17.96 32.03
N VAL A 114 2.11 17.51 30.85
CA VAL A 114 1.52 18.34 29.79
C VAL A 114 0.02 18.56 30.04
N SER A 115 -0.54 19.67 29.53
CA SER A 115 -1.95 19.99 29.75
C SER A 115 -2.89 18.88 29.20
N PRO A 116 -4.05 18.62 29.82
CA PRO A 116 -4.99 17.58 29.36
C PRO A 116 -5.36 17.71 27.87
N ARG A 117 -5.57 18.93 27.39
CA ARG A 117 -5.97 19.20 26.01
C ARG A 117 -4.89 18.84 25.00
N GLU A 118 -3.64 19.23 25.27
CA GLU A 118 -2.48 18.87 24.44
C GLU A 118 -2.22 17.36 24.45
N ARG A 119 -2.41 16.69 25.60
CA ARG A 119 -2.32 15.23 25.69
C ARG A 119 -3.37 14.52 24.86
N PHE A 120 -4.60 15.00 24.85
CA PHE A 120 -5.66 14.43 24.02
C PHE A 120 -5.36 14.62 22.53
N ALA A 121 -4.94 15.83 22.14
CA ALA A 121 -4.55 16.10 20.75
C ALA A 121 -3.34 15.26 20.31
N THR A 122 -2.36 15.04 21.20
CA THR A 122 -1.22 14.14 20.94
C THR A 122 -1.71 12.73 20.59
N VAL A 123 -2.64 12.17 21.37
CA VAL A 123 -3.17 10.82 21.14
C VAL A 123 -4.06 10.76 19.89
N VAL A 124 -4.83 11.81 19.60
CA VAL A 124 -5.67 11.87 18.41
C VAL A 124 -4.84 11.94 17.12
N LEU A 125 -3.76 12.73 17.11
CA LEU A 125 -2.93 12.91 15.92
C LEU A 125 -1.85 11.84 15.75
N PHE A 126 -1.24 11.40 16.85
CA PHE A 126 -0.02 10.58 16.82
C PHE A 126 -0.14 9.27 17.62
N GLY A 127 -1.30 8.97 18.20
CA GLY A 127 -1.57 7.70 18.89
C GLY A 127 -0.63 7.43 20.07
N LEU A 128 0.17 6.37 19.94
CA LEU A 128 1.15 5.92 20.95
C LEU A 128 2.58 6.44 20.70
N ALA A 129 2.77 7.44 19.83
CA ALA A 129 4.08 8.05 19.61
C ALA A 129 4.65 8.68 20.91
N GLN A 130 5.98 8.66 21.05
CA GLN A 130 6.66 9.32 22.17
C GLN A 130 6.56 10.84 22.01
N LEU A 131 6.15 11.54 23.07
CA LEU A 131 6.02 12.99 23.05
C LEU A 131 7.41 13.64 23.23
N ASP A 132 7.99 14.14 22.14
CA ASP A 132 9.17 15.00 22.16
C ASP A 132 8.78 16.48 21.93
N GLY A 133 9.74 17.39 22.08
CA GLY A 133 9.50 18.83 21.97
C GLY A 133 9.16 19.32 20.55
N GLU A 134 9.47 18.53 19.53
CA GLU A 134 9.05 18.79 18.14
C GLU A 134 7.57 18.43 17.96
N LEU A 135 7.18 17.21 18.37
CA LEU A 135 5.81 16.73 18.31
C LEU A 135 4.88 17.59 19.17
N TYR A 136 5.34 18.02 20.36
CA TYR A 136 4.60 18.96 21.21
C TYR A 136 4.34 20.30 20.51
N SER A 137 5.34 20.83 19.77
CA SER A 137 5.15 22.06 19.00
C SER A 137 4.10 21.89 17.90
N GLN A 138 4.12 20.75 17.19
CA GLN A 138 3.13 20.43 16.16
C GLN A 138 1.72 20.29 16.74
N VAL A 139 1.59 19.67 17.92
CA VAL A 139 0.30 19.56 18.65
C VAL A 139 -0.24 20.94 19.03
N CYS A 140 0.60 21.82 19.58
CA CYS A 140 0.17 23.16 19.94
C CYS A 140 -0.25 23.97 18.70
N ASP A 141 0.51 23.90 17.61
CA ASP A 141 0.16 24.57 16.36
C ASP A 141 -1.15 24.04 15.76
N TYR A 142 -1.38 22.72 15.83
CA TYR A 142 -2.64 22.13 15.41
C TYR A 142 -3.82 22.63 16.23
N LEU A 143 -3.71 22.64 17.57
CA LEU A 143 -4.76 23.14 18.45
C LEU A 143 -5.06 24.63 18.20
N ASP A 144 -4.03 25.44 18.01
CA ASP A 144 -4.18 26.87 17.72
C ASP A 144 -4.77 27.08 16.30
N ASN A 145 -4.43 26.25 15.30
CA ASN A 145 -5.06 26.26 13.99
C ASN A 145 -6.55 25.89 14.07
N GLN A 146 -6.91 24.91 14.89
CA GLN A 146 -8.32 24.51 15.09
C GLN A 146 -9.16 25.63 15.70
N GLU A 147 -8.60 26.44 16.59
CA GLU A 147 -9.31 27.59 17.19
C GLU A 147 -9.47 28.76 16.22
N ASN A 148 -8.54 28.91 15.26
CA ASN A 148 -8.51 30.01 14.31
C ASN A 148 -9.15 29.69 12.93
N THR A 149 -9.56 28.44 12.70
CA THR A 149 -10.22 28.03 11.45
C THR A 149 -11.74 28.26 11.54
N SER A 150 -12.32 28.83 10.48
CA SER A 150 -13.77 29.03 10.38
C SER A 150 -14.48 27.68 10.24
N GLN A 151 -15.59 27.47 10.97
CA GLN A 151 -16.42 26.25 10.91
C GLN A 151 -16.86 25.83 9.49
N TYR A 152 -16.81 26.77 8.53
CA TYR A 152 -17.18 26.55 7.13
C TYR A 152 -16.02 26.10 6.23
N ASP A 153 -14.76 26.26 6.67
CA ASP A 153 -13.55 25.92 5.91
C ASP A 153 -12.85 24.65 6.42
N GLU A 154 -13.39 24.01 7.47
CA GLU A 154 -12.78 22.82 8.10
C GLU A 154 -13.15 21.51 7.40
N GLU A 155 -12.12 20.69 7.18
CA GLU A 155 -12.23 19.31 6.70
C GLU A 155 -13.04 18.43 7.67
N GLU A 156 -13.65 17.35 7.15
CA GLU A 156 -14.51 16.46 7.95
C GLU A 156 -13.75 15.76 9.09
N ASP A 157 -12.49 15.40 8.86
CA ASP A 157 -11.62 14.73 9.82
C ASP A 157 -11.19 15.68 10.96
N ASP A 158 -10.83 16.93 10.63
CA ASP A 158 -10.49 17.96 11.62
C ASP A 158 -11.68 18.32 12.52
N ARG A 159 -12.89 18.32 11.93
CA ARG A 159 -14.15 18.54 12.64
C ARG A 159 -14.44 17.42 13.64
N LEU A 160 -14.21 16.16 13.24
CA LEU A 160 -14.35 15.01 14.12
C LEU A 160 -13.32 15.04 15.25
N ASN A 161 -12.05 15.31 14.94
CA ASN A 161 -10.97 15.42 15.91
C ASN A 161 -11.26 16.49 16.97
N ARG A 162 -11.77 17.66 16.55
CA ARG A 162 -12.17 18.72 17.49
C ARG A 162 -13.30 18.29 18.40
N TYR A 163 -14.31 17.59 17.87
CA TYR A 163 -15.41 17.07 18.70
C TYR A 163 -14.96 16.01 19.70
N ILE A 164 -14.01 15.15 19.32
CA ILE A 164 -13.43 14.15 20.22
C ILE A 164 -12.64 14.83 21.35
N ILE A 165 -11.73 15.76 21.01
CA ILE A 165 -10.91 16.49 21.99
C ILE A 165 -11.80 17.25 22.99
N ASN A 166 -12.80 17.99 22.49
CA ASN A 166 -13.73 18.73 23.35
C ASN A 166 -14.57 17.81 24.25
N ALA A 167 -14.99 16.65 23.75
CA ALA A 167 -15.76 15.69 24.54
C ALA A 167 -14.92 14.99 25.61
N MET A 168 -13.63 14.75 25.35
CA MET A 168 -12.67 14.24 26.34
C MET A 168 -12.33 15.30 27.39
N GLU A 169 -12.17 16.55 26.98
CA GLU A 169 -11.91 17.69 27.87
C GLU A 169 -13.09 17.95 28.81
N ALA A 170 -14.33 17.83 28.32
CA ALA A 170 -15.52 18.01 29.13
C ALA A 170 -15.69 16.95 30.24
N HIS A 171 -14.94 15.84 30.23
CA HIS A 171 -15.08 14.75 31.21
C HIS A 171 -13.84 14.60 32.12
N PRO A 172 -13.85 15.16 33.35
CA PRO A 172 -12.68 15.23 34.25
C PRO A 172 -11.97 13.90 34.56
N PRO A 173 -12.63 12.73 34.65
CA PRO A 173 -11.96 11.45 34.84
C PRO A 173 -10.96 11.10 33.71
N VAL A 174 -11.21 11.57 32.49
CA VAL A 174 -10.34 11.30 31.32
C VAL A 174 -9.00 12.04 31.45
N HIS A 175 -8.97 13.17 32.17
CA HIS A 175 -7.75 13.96 32.38
C HIS A 175 -6.67 13.19 33.16
N HIS A 176 -7.04 12.15 33.89
CA HIS A 176 -6.12 11.37 34.70
C HIS A 176 -5.68 10.06 34.00
N MET A 177 -6.13 9.83 32.76
CA MET A 177 -5.79 8.62 32.01
C MET A 177 -4.40 8.72 31.38
N HIS A 178 -3.65 7.61 31.44
CA HIS A 178 -2.38 7.46 30.73
C HIS A 178 -2.60 7.32 29.21
N GLN A 179 -1.54 7.54 28.43
CA GLN A 179 -1.57 7.54 26.96
C GLN A 179 -2.25 6.28 26.37
N GLU A 180 -1.93 5.09 26.88
CA GLU A 180 -2.57 3.83 26.46
C GLU A 180 -4.07 3.79 26.73
N GLY A 181 -4.51 4.32 27.87
CA GLY A 181 -5.93 4.40 28.23
C GLY A 181 -6.69 5.36 27.32
N LEU A 182 -6.09 6.50 26.99
CA LEU A 182 -6.65 7.47 26.06
C LEU A 182 -6.74 6.89 24.64
N ASN A 183 -5.71 6.18 24.19
CA ASN A 183 -5.70 5.49 22.90
C ASN A 183 -6.79 4.40 22.86
N ASN A 184 -6.97 3.62 23.93
CA ASN A 184 -8.04 2.63 24.02
C ASN A 184 -9.45 3.27 23.97
N LEU A 185 -9.63 4.43 24.61
CA LEU A 185 -10.88 5.20 24.52
C LEU A 185 -11.11 5.72 23.09
N LEU A 186 -10.07 6.22 22.43
CA LEU A 186 -10.13 6.71 21.05
C LEU A 186 -10.52 5.58 20.06
N GLN A 187 -9.90 4.40 20.20
CA GLN A 187 -10.26 3.22 19.40
C GLN A 187 -11.72 2.79 19.64
N ALA A 188 -12.18 2.81 20.89
CA ALA A 188 -13.58 2.51 21.21
C ALA A 188 -14.57 3.52 20.60
N ILE A 189 -14.17 4.80 20.49
CA ILE A 189 -14.95 5.83 19.79
C ILE A 189 -15.03 5.50 18.30
N TYR A 190 -13.91 5.18 17.64
CA TYR A 190 -13.90 4.85 16.21
C TYR A 190 -14.71 3.59 15.90
N VAL A 191 -14.60 2.54 16.71
CA VAL A 191 -15.39 1.29 16.53
C VAL A 191 -16.88 1.54 16.71
N LYS A 192 -17.28 2.36 17.69
CA LYS A 192 -18.70 2.60 17.96
C LYS A 192 -19.38 3.48 16.92
N PHE A 193 -18.64 4.41 16.33
CA PHE A 193 -19.16 5.38 15.38
C PHE A 193 -18.64 5.14 13.95
N GLU A 194 -18.26 3.90 13.63
CA GLU A 194 -17.77 3.50 12.31
C GLU A 194 -18.74 3.96 11.20
N ASN A 195 -18.24 4.69 10.21
CA ASN A 195 -19.01 5.31 9.12
C ASN A 195 -20.05 6.37 9.52
N GLN A 196 -19.93 6.99 10.71
CA GLN A 196 -20.80 8.08 11.17
C GLN A 196 -19.99 9.26 11.71
N LEU A 197 -20.47 10.50 11.51
CA LEU A 197 -19.91 11.70 12.14
C LEU A 197 -20.69 12.04 13.43
N PRO A 198 -20.25 11.58 14.62
CA PRO A 198 -21.00 11.81 15.85
C PRO A 198 -20.93 13.28 16.28
N GLY A 199 -22.07 13.83 16.71
CA GLY A 199 -22.09 15.13 17.38
C GLY A 199 -21.48 15.08 18.79
N GLY A 200 -20.95 16.21 19.28
CA GLY A 200 -20.26 16.30 20.57
C GLY A 200 -21.04 15.76 21.78
N ALA A 201 -22.37 15.88 21.81
CA ALA A 201 -23.20 15.32 22.87
C ALA A 201 -23.23 13.79 22.89
N ALA A 202 -23.22 13.15 21.70
CA ALA A 202 -23.20 11.70 21.58
C ALA A 202 -21.84 11.14 22.02
N LEU A 203 -20.74 11.81 21.64
CA LEU A 203 -19.39 11.50 22.09
C LEU A 203 -19.27 11.61 23.60
N TYR A 204 -19.69 12.74 24.19
CA TYR A 204 -19.65 12.94 25.64
C TYR A 204 -20.45 11.88 26.41
N SER A 205 -21.67 11.55 25.93
CA SER A 205 -22.51 10.52 26.55
C SER A 205 -21.86 9.14 26.51
N PHE A 206 -21.09 8.84 25.47
CA PHE A 206 -20.37 7.58 25.34
C PHE A 206 -19.12 7.55 26.21
N ILE A 207 -18.29 8.60 26.17
CA ILE A 207 -17.09 8.73 26.99
C ILE A 207 -17.44 8.58 28.47
N LYS A 208 -18.50 9.27 28.93
CA LYS A 208 -18.98 9.15 30.31
C LYS A 208 -19.39 7.72 30.66
N LYS A 209 -20.17 7.06 29.81
CA LYS A 209 -20.58 5.66 30.05
C LYS A 209 -19.39 4.70 30.07
N TRP A 210 -18.41 4.93 29.19
CA TRP A 210 -17.19 4.13 29.05
C TRP A 210 -16.25 4.23 30.26
N THR A 211 -16.11 5.43 30.82
CA THR A 211 -15.31 5.65 32.03
C THR A 211 -16.02 5.16 33.29
N ASP A 212 -17.34 5.33 33.38
CA ASP A 212 -18.12 4.99 34.58
C ASP A 212 -18.27 3.47 34.74
N ASN A 213 -18.14 2.70 33.66
CA ASN A 213 -18.35 1.25 33.66
C ASN A 213 -17.14 0.47 33.11
N PRO A 214 -15.98 0.47 33.81
CA PRO A 214 -14.77 -0.17 33.31
C PRO A 214 -14.91 -1.67 33.06
N GLY A 215 -15.76 -2.37 33.83
CA GLY A 215 -16.01 -3.81 33.67
C GLY A 215 -17.08 -4.18 32.62
N LYS A 216 -17.70 -3.20 31.95
CA LYS A 216 -18.72 -3.41 30.91
C LYS A 216 -18.39 -2.69 29.60
N ARG A 217 -17.13 -2.29 29.42
CA ARG A 217 -16.65 -1.59 28.21
C ARG A 217 -16.92 -2.41 26.95
N GLU A 218 -16.71 -3.73 27.03
CA GLU A 218 -16.96 -4.69 25.95
C GLU A 218 -18.45 -4.78 25.57
N GLU A 219 -19.36 -4.67 26.55
CA GLU A 219 -20.82 -4.67 26.30
C GLU A 219 -21.32 -3.41 25.58
N MET A 220 -20.55 -2.31 25.61
CA MET A 220 -20.89 -1.02 25.02
C MET A 220 -20.46 -0.85 23.55
N LEU A 221 -19.71 -1.82 23.03
CA LEU A 221 -19.34 -1.93 21.62
C LEU A 221 -20.37 -2.80 20.88
N PRO A 222 -20.54 -2.67 19.55
CA PRO A 222 -21.41 -3.55 18.77
C PRO A 222 -21.06 -5.02 19.05
N GLN A 223 -22.05 -5.79 19.49
CA GLN A 223 -21.86 -7.15 20.00
C GLN A 223 -21.35 -8.09 18.90
N ASN A 224 -20.07 -8.45 18.96
CA ASN A 224 -19.63 -9.82 18.65
C ASN A 224 -19.32 -10.48 19.98
N SER A 225 -20.01 -11.59 20.24
CA SER A 225 -20.09 -12.24 21.54
C SER A 225 -18.73 -12.60 22.11
N THR A 226 -18.45 -12.19 23.34
CA THR A 226 -17.50 -12.84 24.23
C THR A 226 -18.11 -12.76 25.63
N SER A 227 -18.29 -13.90 26.26
CA SER A 227 -18.66 -13.97 27.67
C SER A 227 -17.75 -14.98 28.33
N THR A 228 -16.74 -14.47 29.03
CA THR A 228 -16.08 -15.24 30.09
C THR A 228 -17.00 -15.20 31.31
N SER A 229 -17.46 -16.36 31.80
CA SER A 229 -17.82 -16.50 33.21
C SER A 229 -17.69 -17.93 33.71
N THR A 230 -16.91 -18.00 34.78
CA THR A 230 -16.71 -19.02 35.80
C THR A 230 -17.93 -19.90 36.11
N SER A 231 -17.64 -21.18 36.34
CA SER A 231 -18.55 -22.29 36.61
C SER A 231 -19.59 -22.05 37.71
N THR A 232 -20.83 -22.54 37.53
CA THR A 232 -21.60 -23.37 38.49
C THR A 232 -22.77 -24.07 37.74
N SER A 233 -22.95 -25.35 38.02
CA SER A 233 -23.89 -26.30 37.43
C SER A 233 -25.38 -25.89 37.48
N THR A 234 -26.19 -26.29 36.48
CA THR A 234 -27.36 -27.19 36.60
C THR A 234 -28.04 -27.36 35.23
N SER A 235 -28.33 -28.60 34.87
CA SER A 235 -29.02 -29.12 33.68
C SER A 235 -30.47 -28.64 33.50
N THR A 236 -30.92 -28.39 32.25
CA THR A 236 -32.04 -29.12 31.56
C THR A 236 -32.37 -28.57 30.16
N SER A 237 -32.57 -29.52 29.23
CA SER A 237 -33.53 -29.59 28.09
C SER A 237 -33.49 -28.59 26.91
N THR A 238 -33.11 -29.15 25.75
CA THR A 238 -33.77 -29.13 24.42
C THR A 238 -34.47 -27.87 23.91
N GLU A 239 -34.05 -27.41 22.72
CA GLU A 239 -34.92 -27.32 21.55
C GLU A 239 -34.10 -27.15 20.25
N ASP A 240 -34.49 -27.92 19.23
CA ASP A 240 -33.98 -27.94 17.87
C ASP A 240 -34.12 -26.57 17.17
N ASN A 241 -33.13 -26.19 16.37
CA ASN A 241 -33.37 -25.45 15.12
C ASN A 241 -32.17 -25.59 14.17
N THR A 242 -32.30 -26.53 13.23
CA THR A 242 -31.45 -26.68 12.06
C THR A 242 -31.76 -25.59 11.03
N HIS A 243 -31.09 -24.44 11.14
CA HIS A 243 -30.96 -23.51 10.02
C HIS A 243 -29.59 -23.73 9.37
N ALA A 244 -29.59 -24.13 8.09
CA ALA A 244 -28.38 -24.25 7.27
C ALA A 244 -27.64 -22.90 7.25
N GLN A 245 -26.51 -22.83 7.97
CA GLN A 245 -25.64 -21.67 8.07
C GLN A 245 -24.82 -21.55 6.79
N VAL A 246 -25.19 -20.60 5.91
CA VAL A 246 -24.33 -20.20 4.78
C VAL A 246 -23.34 -19.17 5.31
N ALA A 247 -22.04 -19.47 5.24
CA ALA A 247 -20.98 -18.58 5.71
C ALA A 247 -20.70 -17.46 4.68
N PRO A 248 -20.64 -16.18 5.09
CA PRO A 248 -20.29 -15.07 4.20
C PRO A 248 -18.84 -15.18 3.73
N LEU A 249 -18.56 -14.67 2.52
CA LEU A 249 -17.21 -14.65 1.95
C LEU A 249 -16.25 -13.81 2.81
N ARG A 250 -15.02 -14.28 3.00
CA ARG A 250 -13.97 -13.51 3.70
C ARG A 250 -13.68 -12.20 2.97
N GLY A 251 -13.37 -11.15 3.73
CA GLY A 251 -12.92 -9.85 3.19
C GLY A 251 -11.51 -9.85 2.58
N TYR A 252 -10.85 -11.00 2.48
CA TYR A 252 -9.50 -11.17 1.94
C TYR A 252 -9.39 -12.46 1.12
N LYS A 253 -8.45 -12.50 0.16
CA LYS A 253 -8.21 -13.68 -0.68
C LYS A 253 -7.63 -14.81 0.16
N HIS A 254 -8.36 -15.91 0.28
CA HIS A 254 -7.91 -17.07 1.04
C HIS A 254 -6.90 -17.89 0.22
N THR A 255 -5.65 -17.90 0.68
CA THR A 255 -4.48 -18.60 0.14
C THR A 255 -3.89 -19.51 1.21
N TYR A 256 -2.92 -20.36 0.87
CA TYR A 256 -2.23 -21.19 1.87
C TYR A 256 -1.52 -20.35 2.96
N ALA A 257 -1.03 -19.15 2.63
CA ALA A 257 -0.42 -18.25 3.61
C ALA A 257 -1.46 -17.70 4.61
N THR A 258 -2.66 -17.33 4.14
CA THR A 258 -3.73 -16.89 5.04
C THR A 258 -4.37 -18.06 5.78
N LEU A 259 -4.36 -19.27 5.20
CA LEU A 259 -4.73 -20.50 5.89
C LEU A 259 -3.79 -20.76 7.07
N ASP A 260 -2.48 -20.63 6.89
CA ASP A 260 -1.51 -20.77 7.98
C ASP A 260 -1.74 -19.74 9.11
N GLN A 261 -2.06 -18.50 8.76
CA GLN A 261 -2.46 -17.49 9.75
C GLN A 261 -3.73 -17.90 10.51
N GLU A 262 -4.72 -18.48 9.84
CA GLU A 262 -5.95 -18.95 10.48
C GLU A 262 -5.74 -20.19 11.36
N ILE A 263 -4.86 -21.10 10.95
CA ILE A 263 -4.46 -22.26 11.74
C ILE A 263 -3.74 -21.79 13.01
N ALA A 264 -2.80 -20.85 12.88
CA ALA A 264 -2.10 -20.26 14.01
C ALA A 264 -3.05 -19.52 14.95
N LEU A 265 -4.02 -18.77 14.42
CA LEU A 265 -5.07 -18.12 15.21
C LEU A 265 -6.02 -19.12 15.89
N ALA A 266 -6.35 -20.24 15.23
CA ALA A 266 -7.22 -21.26 15.80
C ALA A 266 -6.57 -22.05 16.95
N LEU A 267 -5.23 -22.11 16.98
CA LEU A 267 -4.45 -22.68 18.09
C LEU A 267 -4.35 -21.76 19.31
N LEU A 268 -4.65 -20.48 19.14
CA LEU A 268 -4.84 -19.54 20.25
C LEU A 268 -6.25 -19.72 20.84
N PRO A 269 -6.46 -19.34 22.12
CA PRO A 269 -7.78 -19.39 22.77
C PRO A 269 -8.70 -18.27 22.25
N ILE A 270 -8.96 -18.25 20.94
CA ILE A 270 -9.74 -17.23 20.23
C ILE A 270 -10.97 -17.90 19.61
N GLU A 271 -12.15 -17.31 19.78
CA GLU A 271 -13.37 -17.86 19.19
C GLU A 271 -13.39 -17.68 17.66
N PRO A 272 -13.97 -18.63 16.89
CA PRO A 272 -14.00 -18.59 15.41
C PRO A 272 -14.61 -17.31 14.82
N ALA A 273 -15.61 -16.75 15.50
CA ALA A 273 -16.35 -15.55 15.09
C ALA A 273 -15.78 -14.23 15.67
N ALA A 274 -14.70 -14.29 16.45
CA ALA A 274 -14.11 -13.09 17.06
C ALA A 274 -13.37 -12.22 16.02
N THR A 275 -13.46 -10.90 16.18
CA THR A 275 -12.63 -9.95 15.45
C THR A 275 -11.18 -10.17 15.86
N VAL A 276 -10.29 -10.37 14.88
CA VAL A 276 -8.88 -10.67 15.18
C VAL A 276 -8.19 -9.40 15.62
N SER A 277 -7.75 -9.35 16.89
CA SER A 277 -6.96 -8.23 17.39
C SER A 277 -5.55 -8.25 16.79
N VAL A 278 -4.92 -7.08 16.67
CA VAL A 278 -3.51 -6.96 16.21
C VAL A 278 -2.57 -7.75 17.13
N SER A 279 -2.87 -7.84 18.43
CA SER A 279 -2.11 -8.66 19.37
C SER A 279 -2.25 -10.16 19.11
N ALA A 280 -3.44 -10.64 18.71
CA ALA A 280 -3.67 -12.02 18.32
C ALA A 280 -2.98 -12.36 16.99
N LEU A 281 -2.99 -11.44 16.02
CA LEU A 281 -2.23 -11.59 14.77
C LEU A 281 -0.74 -11.68 15.05
N ARG A 282 -0.19 -10.80 15.90
CA ARG A 282 1.23 -10.85 16.27
C ARG A 282 1.60 -12.14 17.01
N GLN A 283 0.71 -12.67 17.85
CA GLN A 283 0.93 -13.97 18.49
C GLN A 283 0.86 -15.13 17.49
N ALA A 284 -0.08 -15.09 16.54
CA ALA A 284 -0.16 -16.07 15.46
C ALA A 284 1.08 -16.02 14.55
N GLU A 285 1.57 -14.82 14.22
CA GLU A 285 2.83 -14.62 13.50
C GLU A 285 4.02 -15.15 14.30
N SER A 286 4.09 -14.89 15.61
CA SER A 286 5.10 -15.48 16.50
C SER A 286 5.05 -17.01 16.48
N LEU A 287 3.86 -17.62 16.48
CA LEU A 287 3.71 -19.08 16.41
C LEU A 287 4.21 -19.67 15.07
N ILE A 288 4.02 -18.92 13.98
CA ILE A 288 4.51 -19.27 12.64
C ILE A 288 6.04 -19.12 12.58
N GLU A 289 6.58 -18.01 13.07
CA GLU A 289 8.03 -17.73 13.10
C GLU A 289 8.80 -18.68 14.04
N GLU A 290 8.20 -19.03 15.17
CA GLU A 290 8.73 -19.99 16.14
C GLU A 290 8.67 -21.44 15.62
N ASP A 291 7.97 -21.70 14.50
CA ASP A 291 7.81 -23.03 13.89
C ASP A 291 7.31 -24.06 14.93
N ARG A 292 6.29 -23.69 15.71
CA ARG A 292 5.77 -24.53 16.79
C ARG A 292 5.25 -25.87 16.25
N GLU A 293 5.53 -26.96 16.97
CA GLU A 293 5.29 -28.32 16.46
C GLU A 293 3.81 -28.64 16.20
N ASP A 294 2.90 -28.14 17.04
CA ASP A 294 1.45 -28.27 16.84
C ASP A 294 0.98 -27.53 15.58
N PHE A 295 1.37 -26.27 15.41
CA PHE A 295 1.10 -25.49 14.21
C PHE A 295 1.58 -26.19 12.94
N LYS A 296 2.84 -26.66 12.92
CA LYS A 296 3.43 -27.33 11.74
C LYS A 296 2.66 -28.58 11.33
N ARG A 297 2.24 -29.38 12.31
CA ARG A 297 1.53 -30.64 12.06
C ARG A 297 0.09 -30.39 11.59
N TRP A 298 -0.57 -29.36 12.11
CA TRP A 298 -1.89 -28.91 11.64
C TRP A 298 -1.85 -28.30 10.24
N SER A 299 -0.91 -27.38 9.98
CA SER A 299 -0.69 -26.77 8.66
C SER A 299 -0.40 -27.82 7.60
N MET A 300 0.51 -28.76 7.86
CA MET A 300 0.83 -29.84 6.92
C MET A 300 -0.37 -30.77 6.65
N ALA A 301 -1.20 -31.06 7.66
CA ALA A 301 -2.35 -31.93 7.49
C ALA A 301 -3.49 -31.26 6.71
N LEU A 302 -3.85 -30.02 7.07
CA LEU A 302 -4.93 -29.26 6.44
C LEU A 302 -4.57 -28.82 5.01
N SER A 303 -3.31 -28.48 4.74
CA SER A 303 -2.86 -28.11 3.38
C SER A 303 -2.94 -29.26 2.38
N THR A 304 -2.84 -30.52 2.84
CA THR A 304 -3.05 -31.72 2.00
C THR A 304 -4.52 -32.09 1.77
N THR A 305 -5.47 -31.45 2.46
CA THR A 305 -6.90 -31.74 2.31
C THR A 305 -7.47 -31.07 1.06
N GLU A 306 -8.23 -31.82 0.26
CA GLU A 306 -8.84 -31.31 -0.96
C GLU A 306 -9.85 -30.19 -0.65
N GLN A 307 -9.82 -29.14 -1.46
CA GLN A 307 -10.73 -27.99 -1.35
C GLN A 307 -10.68 -27.24 -0.01
N ILE A 308 -9.61 -27.41 0.78
CA ILE A 308 -9.47 -26.76 2.09
C ILE A 308 -9.68 -25.24 2.01
N LEU A 309 -9.23 -24.61 0.92
CA LEU A 309 -9.34 -23.18 0.69
C LEU A 309 -10.78 -22.68 0.41
N LYS A 310 -11.73 -23.58 0.17
CA LYS A 310 -13.14 -23.23 -0.05
C LYS A 310 -13.97 -23.26 1.24
N TYR A 311 -13.43 -23.86 2.31
CA TYR A 311 -14.13 -23.98 3.58
C TYR A 311 -14.13 -22.67 4.36
N SER A 312 -15.22 -22.44 5.08
CA SER A 312 -15.40 -21.25 5.88
C SER A 312 -14.37 -21.14 7.00
N ARG A 313 -14.08 -19.90 7.42
CA ARG A 313 -13.22 -19.63 8.59
C ARG A 313 -13.66 -20.41 9.82
N ASN A 314 -14.97 -20.48 10.04
CA ASN A 314 -15.56 -21.18 11.17
C ASN A 314 -15.32 -22.69 11.10
N THR A 315 -15.38 -23.27 9.90
CA THR A 315 -15.07 -24.68 9.69
C THR A 315 -13.60 -24.98 10.02
N ILE A 316 -12.66 -24.15 9.54
CA ILE A 316 -11.22 -24.33 9.79
C ILE A 316 -10.89 -24.21 11.29
N PHE A 317 -11.45 -23.22 11.97
CA PHE A 317 -11.29 -23.07 13.42
C PHE A 317 -11.93 -24.23 14.20
N GLY A 318 -13.11 -24.66 13.77
CA GLY A 318 -13.84 -25.76 14.40
C GLY A 318 -13.06 -27.07 14.37
N VAL A 319 -12.38 -27.38 13.25
CA VAL A 319 -11.53 -28.57 13.12
C VAL A 319 -10.41 -28.57 14.18
N ILE A 320 -9.77 -27.43 14.42
CA ILE A 320 -8.61 -27.36 15.31
C ILE A 320 -9.04 -27.35 16.78
N GLN A 321 -10.13 -26.63 17.09
CA GLN A 321 -10.56 -26.39 18.47
C GLN A 321 -11.35 -27.57 19.08
N ASN A 322 -12.00 -28.39 18.26
CA ASN A 322 -12.80 -29.52 18.72
C ASN A 322 -12.07 -30.87 18.65
N VAL A 323 -10.73 -30.85 18.63
CA VAL A 323 -9.94 -32.06 18.55
C VAL A 323 -10.17 -32.95 19.80
N PRO A 324 -10.47 -34.26 19.63
CA PRO A 324 -10.83 -35.15 20.74
C PRO A 324 -9.74 -35.29 21.82
N ALA A 325 -8.48 -35.20 21.41
CA ALA A 325 -7.33 -35.15 22.32
C ALA A 325 -6.35 -34.07 21.88
N LYS A 326 -5.89 -33.23 22.82
CA LYS A 326 -4.95 -32.12 22.53
C LYS A 326 -3.66 -32.61 21.86
N ASP A 327 -3.23 -33.83 22.15
CA ASP A 327 -2.00 -34.42 21.59
C ASP A 327 -2.21 -35.13 20.23
N THR A 328 -3.42 -35.10 19.65
CA THR A 328 -3.73 -35.79 18.37
C THR A 328 -2.81 -35.37 17.24
N HIS A 329 -2.30 -34.13 17.27
CA HIS A 329 -1.35 -33.62 16.29
C HIS A 329 -0.05 -34.46 16.19
N HIS A 330 0.37 -35.14 17.27
CA HIS A 330 1.54 -36.03 17.27
C HIS A 330 1.37 -37.29 16.40
N PHE A 331 0.13 -37.66 16.04
CA PHE A 331 -0.20 -38.88 15.31
C PHE A 331 -0.80 -38.55 13.92
N PRO A 332 0.02 -38.49 12.84
CA PRO A 332 -0.41 -38.00 11.54
C PRO A 332 -1.60 -38.75 10.92
N ASP A 333 -1.66 -40.08 11.06
CA ASP A 333 -2.73 -40.90 10.48
C ASP A 333 -4.07 -40.69 11.21
N SER A 334 -4.02 -40.54 12.53
CA SER A 334 -5.20 -40.25 13.36
C SER A 334 -5.70 -38.82 13.13
N LEU A 335 -4.78 -37.87 12.96
CA LEU A 335 -5.08 -36.47 12.67
C LEU A 335 -5.81 -36.32 11.33
N ARG A 336 -5.31 -36.97 10.27
CA ARG A 336 -5.95 -36.94 8.94
C ARG A 336 -7.36 -37.53 8.96
N ARG A 337 -7.52 -38.71 9.58
CA ARG A 337 -8.84 -39.35 9.74
C ARG A 337 -9.82 -38.46 10.49
N TYR A 338 -9.35 -37.74 11.51
CA TYR A 338 -10.19 -36.79 12.25
C TYR A 338 -10.58 -35.59 11.37
N ILE A 339 -9.63 -34.98 10.66
CA ILE A 339 -9.91 -33.86 9.75
C ILE A 339 -10.96 -34.27 8.70
N ASP A 340 -10.78 -35.41 8.05
CA ASP A 340 -11.71 -35.88 7.01
C ASP A 340 -13.10 -36.16 7.59
N SER A 341 -13.19 -36.80 8.77
CA SER A 341 -14.46 -37.06 9.46
C SER A 341 -15.16 -35.76 9.87
N TRP A 342 -14.41 -34.80 10.43
CA TRP A 342 -14.96 -33.53 10.89
C TRP A 342 -15.45 -32.66 9.74
N LEU A 343 -14.69 -32.58 8.64
CA LEU A 343 -15.08 -31.83 7.44
C LEU A 343 -16.27 -32.47 6.72
N THR A 344 -16.43 -33.80 6.80
CA THR A 344 -17.60 -34.49 6.25
C THR A 344 -18.86 -34.17 7.06
N GLU A 345 -18.76 -34.05 8.38
CA GLU A 345 -19.90 -33.80 9.28
C GLU A 345 -20.24 -32.31 9.46
N ASN A 346 -19.23 -31.42 9.46
CA ASN A 346 -19.36 -30.01 9.86
C ASN A 346 -18.81 -29.03 8.81
N GLY A 347 -18.47 -29.51 7.61
CA GLY A 347 -17.89 -28.71 6.55
C GLY A 347 -18.88 -27.73 5.91
N VAL A 348 -18.57 -26.43 5.94
CA VAL A 348 -19.35 -25.37 5.28
C VAL A 348 -18.46 -24.64 4.29
N PHE A 349 -18.88 -24.54 3.03
CA PHE A 349 -18.17 -23.77 1.99
C PHE A 349 -18.61 -22.30 1.98
N GLU A 350 -17.69 -21.41 1.60
CA GLU A 350 -17.99 -19.99 1.38
C GLU A 350 -18.69 -19.77 0.03
N GLN A 351 -19.71 -18.90 -0.01
CA GLN A 351 -20.42 -18.52 -1.24
C GLN A 351 -20.51 -17.01 -1.41
N ASP A 352 -20.40 -16.56 -2.68
CA ASP A 352 -20.49 -15.15 -3.06
C ASP A 352 -21.97 -14.70 -3.06
N PRO A 353 -22.35 -13.67 -2.28
CA PRO A 353 -23.72 -13.14 -2.27
C PRO A 353 -24.15 -12.52 -3.61
N ASN A 354 -23.25 -12.27 -4.57
CA ASN A 354 -23.58 -11.80 -5.91
C ASN A 354 -23.82 -12.91 -6.95
N ASP A 355 -23.65 -14.19 -6.60
CA ASP A 355 -24.02 -15.30 -7.46
C ASP A 355 -25.54 -15.55 -7.39
N THR A 356 -26.28 -14.68 -8.08
CA THR A 356 -27.76 -14.66 -8.13
C THR A 356 -28.38 -15.98 -8.58
N GLU A 357 -27.63 -16.84 -9.28
CA GLU A 357 -28.15 -18.12 -9.77
C GLU A 357 -28.16 -19.20 -8.68
N ALA A 358 -27.14 -19.24 -7.82
CA ALA A 358 -27.03 -20.20 -6.71
C ALA A 358 -27.98 -19.86 -5.55
N THR A 359 -28.12 -18.58 -5.22
CA THR A 359 -29.07 -18.10 -4.21
C THR A 359 -30.52 -18.31 -4.64
N SER A 360 -30.84 -18.09 -5.92
CA SER A 360 -32.19 -18.37 -6.47
C SER A 360 -32.56 -19.84 -6.42
N LYS A 361 -31.60 -20.73 -6.73
CA LYS A 361 -31.76 -22.20 -6.65
C LYS A 361 -31.97 -22.67 -5.20
N SER A 362 -31.19 -22.16 -4.25
CA SER A 362 -31.36 -22.49 -2.82
C SER A 362 -32.67 -21.94 -2.23
N LEU A 363 -33.11 -20.73 -2.63
CA LEU A 363 -34.42 -20.21 -2.25
C LEU A 363 -35.58 -20.99 -2.88
N ALA A 364 -35.46 -21.44 -4.12
CA ALA A 364 -36.47 -22.27 -4.79
C ALA A 364 -36.65 -23.63 -4.09
N ALA A 365 -35.55 -24.29 -3.71
CA ALA A 365 -35.58 -25.49 -2.89
C ALA A 365 -36.20 -25.23 -1.51
N GLY A 366 -35.87 -24.10 -0.85
CA GLY A 366 -36.48 -23.69 0.41
C GLY A 366 -37.98 -23.37 0.33
N ARG A 367 -38.48 -23.02 -0.87
CA ARG A 367 -39.91 -22.75 -1.16
C ARG A 367 -40.69 -23.98 -1.64
N GLY A 368 -40.04 -25.13 -1.81
CA GLY A 368 -40.69 -26.40 -2.17
C GLY A 368 -40.63 -26.77 -3.66
N GLU A 369 -39.84 -26.06 -4.47
CA GLU A 369 -39.65 -26.36 -5.90
C GLU A 369 -38.47 -27.35 -6.09
N TYR A 370 -38.59 -28.28 -7.06
CA TYR A 370 -37.52 -29.24 -7.34
C TYR A 370 -36.32 -28.55 -8.02
N VAL A 371 -35.14 -28.63 -7.42
CA VAL A 371 -33.90 -28.10 -8.01
C VAL A 371 -32.91 -29.23 -8.24
N GLU A 372 -32.61 -29.48 -9.51
CA GLU A 372 -31.70 -30.55 -9.95
C GLU A 372 -30.29 -30.32 -9.37
N GLY A 373 -29.78 -31.30 -8.62
CA GLY A 373 -28.48 -31.25 -7.93
C GLY A 373 -28.49 -30.76 -6.46
N ILE A 374 -29.63 -30.26 -5.95
CA ILE A 374 -29.79 -29.84 -4.54
C ILE A 374 -30.93 -30.62 -3.86
N SER A 375 -32.06 -30.82 -4.54
CA SER A 375 -33.22 -31.56 -4.03
C SER A 375 -33.05 -33.07 -4.22
N ASP A 376 -33.35 -33.88 -3.19
CA ASP A 376 -33.35 -35.35 -3.30
C ASP A 376 -34.41 -35.81 -4.34
N PRO A 377 -34.01 -36.50 -5.42
CA PRO A 377 -34.93 -37.00 -6.44
C PRO A 377 -36.01 -37.96 -5.94
N ALA A 378 -35.79 -38.59 -4.77
CA ALA A 378 -36.65 -39.62 -4.19
C ALA A 378 -37.67 -39.07 -3.17
N ASP A 379 -37.57 -37.80 -2.77
CA ASP A 379 -38.48 -37.19 -1.80
C ASP A 379 -39.78 -36.71 -2.51
N PRO A 380 -40.97 -37.17 -2.08
CA PRO A 380 -42.26 -36.87 -2.74
C PRO A 380 -42.74 -35.43 -2.56
N LYS A 381 -42.02 -34.57 -1.81
CA LYS A 381 -42.42 -33.17 -1.56
C LYS A 381 -42.22 -32.22 -2.76
N TRP A 382 -41.47 -32.63 -3.79
CA TRP A 382 -41.04 -31.70 -4.85
C TRP A 382 -41.95 -31.63 -6.09
N VAL A 383 -42.16 -30.41 -6.61
CA VAL A 383 -42.88 -30.14 -7.87
C VAL A 383 -41.89 -30.13 -9.03
N LYS A 384 -42.05 -31.02 -10.03
CA LYS A 384 -41.11 -31.17 -11.18
C LYS A 384 -41.59 -30.41 -12.43
N THR A 385 -40.71 -29.66 -13.08
CA THR A 385 -40.90 -29.10 -14.43
C THR A 385 -39.56 -29.11 -15.18
N GLU A 386 -39.53 -29.66 -16.40
CA GLU A 386 -38.29 -30.02 -17.15
C GLU A 386 -37.72 -28.90 -18.07
N PRO A 387 -36.43 -29.00 -18.52
CA PRO A 387 -35.46 -27.88 -18.60
C PRO A 387 -34.91 -27.58 -20.02
N GLN A 388 -33.98 -26.60 -20.18
CA GLN A 388 -32.77 -26.65 -21.06
C GLN A 388 -31.66 -25.63 -20.68
N THR A 389 -30.40 -26.08 -20.74
CA THR A 389 -29.09 -25.48 -20.35
C THR A 389 -28.18 -25.15 -21.53
N ILE A 390 -27.20 -24.21 -21.43
CA ILE A 390 -25.69 -24.23 -21.65
C ILE A 390 -25.11 -22.82 -21.28
N PRO A 391 -23.78 -22.46 -21.13
CA PRO A 391 -22.48 -23.19 -21.05
C PRO A 391 -21.40 -22.69 -20.03
N GLN A 392 -20.23 -23.34 -20.07
CA GLN A 392 -19.00 -23.19 -19.24
C GLN A 392 -18.15 -21.92 -19.46
N ASN A 393 -17.39 -21.60 -18.40
CA ASN A 393 -16.48 -20.46 -18.18
C ASN A 393 -15.03 -20.67 -18.68
N ALA A 394 -14.35 -19.55 -18.96
CA ALA A 394 -12.89 -19.41 -18.93
C ALA A 394 -12.48 -18.09 -18.24
N SER A 395 -11.63 -18.23 -17.21
CA SER A 395 -10.67 -17.32 -16.55
C SER A 395 -10.69 -15.80 -16.78
N ASN A 396 -10.66 -15.05 -15.67
CA ASN A 396 -10.08 -13.70 -15.58
C ASN A 396 -9.33 -13.53 -14.26
N GLU A 397 -8.04 -13.17 -14.32
CA GLU A 397 -7.35 -12.39 -13.29
C GLU A 397 -7.40 -10.92 -13.74
N VAL A 398 -7.78 -10.00 -12.86
CA VAL A 398 -7.71 -8.56 -13.11
C VAL A 398 -7.02 -7.89 -11.93
N GLU A 399 -5.89 -7.26 -12.25
CA GLU A 399 -5.12 -6.35 -11.41
C GLU A 399 -5.78 -4.96 -11.45
N LYS A 400 -5.81 -4.26 -10.32
CA LYS A 400 -6.48 -2.95 -10.17
C LYS A 400 -5.61 -1.84 -10.81
N THR A 401 -5.90 -1.48 -12.05
CA THR A 401 -5.30 -0.30 -12.72
C THR A 401 -6.01 1.00 -12.38
N GLU A 402 -5.21 2.00 -12.02
CA GLU A 402 -5.60 3.41 -11.94
C GLU A 402 -5.65 4.01 -13.36
N VAL A 403 -6.61 4.91 -13.60
CA VAL A 403 -7.08 5.29 -14.94
C VAL A 403 -6.39 6.56 -15.39
N VAL A 404 -5.53 6.49 -16.41
CA VAL A 404 -4.83 7.64 -16.98
C VAL A 404 -5.56 8.11 -18.26
N THR A 405 -5.99 9.36 -18.27
CA THR A 405 -6.61 10.02 -19.44
C THR A 405 -5.55 10.54 -20.43
N ASP A 406 -5.90 10.72 -21.70
CA ASP A 406 -4.97 11.18 -22.75
C ASP A 406 -4.32 12.54 -22.41
N SER A 407 -5.07 13.41 -21.71
CA SER A 407 -4.58 14.70 -21.20
C SER A 407 -3.57 14.53 -20.06
N GLN A 408 -3.70 13.51 -19.22
CA GLN A 408 -2.74 13.22 -18.15
C GLN A 408 -1.47 12.57 -18.69
N ALA A 409 -1.57 11.78 -19.76
CA ALA A 409 -0.42 11.19 -20.44
C ALA A 409 0.44 12.25 -21.15
N GLU A 410 -0.16 13.26 -21.78
CA GLU A 410 0.56 14.40 -22.35
C GLU A 410 1.24 15.26 -21.27
N ALA A 411 0.54 15.53 -20.15
CA ALA A 411 1.14 16.25 -19.02
C ALA A 411 2.31 15.47 -18.38
N ALA A 412 2.19 14.14 -18.26
CA ALA A 412 3.28 13.27 -17.81
C ALA A 412 4.48 13.30 -18.77
N ARG A 413 4.24 13.32 -20.08
CA ARG A 413 5.28 13.46 -21.10
C ARG A 413 5.96 14.82 -21.07
N GLU A 414 5.21 15.91 -20.90
CA GLU A 414 5.78 17.26 -20.78
C GLU A 414 6.64 17.40 -19.52
N THR A 415 6.21 16.80 -18.41
CA THR A 415 6.99 16.77 -17.16
C THR A 415 8.26 15.92 -17.28
N LEU A 416 8.19 14.75 -17.95
CA LEU A 416 9.37 13.93 -18.30
C LEU A 416 10.36 14.67 -19.22
N ASN A 417 9.86 15.38 -20.23
CA ASN A 417 10.70 16.20 -21.11
C ASN A 417 11.36 17.36 -20.36
N LYS A 418 10.64 18.00 -19.43
CA LYS A 418 11.17 19.07 -18.58
C LYS A 418 12.23 18.58 -17.57
N MET A 419 12.22 17.29 -17.23
CA MET A 419 13.21 16.63 -16.37
C MET A 419 14.43 16.07 -17.14
N GLY A 420 14.55 16.32 -18.44
CA GLY A 420 15.75 15.99 -19.23
C GLY A 420 15.79 14.58 -19.82
N TYR A 421 14.68 13.84 -19.83
CA TYR A 421 14.60 12.46 -20.33
C TYR A 421 13.95 12.36 -21.72
N SER A 422 14.46 13.11 -22.71
CA SER A 422 14.01 13.00 -24.11
C SER A 422 14.71 11.84 -24.83
N VAL A 423 14.10 10.66 -24.88
CA VAL A 423 14.57 9.52 -25.70
C VAL A 423 13.48 8.98 -26.64
N TYR A 424 12.33 9.63 -26.75
CA TYR A 424 11.30 9.22 -27.70
C TYR A 424 11.02 10.33 -28.74
N ALA A 425 11.18 9.93 -30.02
CA ALA A 425 10.88 10.64 -31.28
C ALA A 425 11.99 11.46 -31.98
N SER A 426 12.57 10.84 -33.02
CA SER A 426 13.09 11.35 -34.31
C SER A 426 13.71 12.76 -34.44
N GLU A 427 14.97 12.75 -34.87
CA GLU A 427 15.75 13.76 -35.65
C GLU A 427 15.17 15.18 -35.75
N SER A 428 15.80 16.14 -35.05
CA SER A 428 16.27 17.41 -35.63
C SER A 428 17.14 18.16 -34.62
N GLU A 429 18.31 18.61 -35.10
CA GLU A 429 19.30 19.39 -34.36
C GLU A 429 18.79 20.80 -34.03
N GLN A 430 19.12 21.31 -32.85
CA GLN A 430 19.73 22.65 -32.70
C GLN A 430 20.32 22.85 -31.29
N GLU A 431 21.62 23.14 -31.28
CA GLU A 431 22.46 23.51 -30.14
C GLU A 431 22.04 24.86 -29.53
N GLN A 432 22.23 25.03 -28.22
CA GLN A 432 22.83 26.26 -27.70
C GLN A 432 23.51 26.04 -26.34
N SER A 433 24.77 26.49 -26.31
CA SER A 433 25.73 26.46 -25.21
C SER A 433 25.70 27.77 -24.42
N SER A 434 25.94 27.70 -23.10
CA SER A 434 26.63 28.79 -22.39
C SER A 434 27.27 28.32 -21.07
N SER A 435 28.53 28.70 -20.95
CA SER A 435 29.60 28.45 -19.98
C SER A 435 29.54 29.25 -18.67
N GLU A 436 30.21 28.75 -17.62
CA GLU A 436 31.29 29.42 -16.82
C GLU A 436 31.54 28.62 -15.51
N GLN A 437 32.64 27.89 -15.38
CA GLN A 437 33.98 28.23 -14.86
C GLN A 437 34.22 27.83 -13.39
N ALA A 438 35.31 27.09 -13.21
CA ALA A 438 35.75 26.35 -12.04
C ALA A 438 36.59 27.19 -11.07
N ASN A 439 36.79 26.67 -9.85
CA ASN A 439 38.06 26.83 -9.16
C ASN A 439 38.37 25.66 -8.22
N SER A 440 39.57 25.09 -8.38
CA SER A 440 40.13 23.96 -7.64
C SER A 440 41.07 24.43 -6.53
N ALA A 441 41.26 23.62 -5.49
CA ALA A 441 42.52 23.57 -4.72
C ALA A 441 42.68 22.21 -4.02
N GLU A 442 43.79 21.53 -4.35
CA GLU A 442 44.32 20.26 -3.79
C GLU A 442 45.38 20.57 -2.71
N GLN A 443 45.47 19.87 -1.56
CA GLN A 443 46.28 18.65 -1.19
C GLN A 443 46.96 18.92 0.21
N PRO A 444 47.65 17.99 0.95
CA PRO A 444 47.79 16.51 0.90
C PRO A 444 47.82 15.71 2.28
N VAL A 445 47.53 14.38 2.21
CA VAL A 445 47.89 13.10 2.97
C VAL A 445 48.41 13.09 4.45
N GLU A 446 48.20 12.12 5.37
CA GLU A 446 48.07 10.62 5.39
C GLU A 446 47.74 10.09 6.85
N PRO A 447 47.64 8.76 7.18
CA PRO A 447 46.52 7.82 7.11
C PRO A 447 45.98 7.30 8.48
N LEU A 448 44.67 7.08 8.65
CA LEU A 448 44.10 6.24 9.72
C LEU A 448 42.82 5.56 9.23
N VAL A 449 42.69 4.26 9.54
CA VAL A 449 41.58 3.35 9.20
C VAL A 449 40.21 4.00 9.45
N GLN A 450 39.41 4.21 8.40
CA GLN A 450 38.06 4.78 8.47
C GLN A 450 37.09 3.94 7.64
N GLU A 451 35.90 3.68 8.19
CA GLU A 451 34.74 3.19 7.44
C GLU A 451 34.50 4.10 6.23
N GLU A 452 34.30 3.53 5.04
CA GLU A 452 34.10 4.34 3.84
C GLU A 452 32.89 5.29 4.00
N PRO A 453 33.04 6.60 3.74
CA PRO A 453 31.91 7.51 3.69
C PRO A 453 31.01 7.08 2.54
N ARG A 454 29.74 6.78 2.85
CA ARG A 454 28.76 6.43 1.82
C ARG A 454 28.65 7.58 0.82
N PRO A 455 28.71 7.32 -0.49
CA PRO A 455 28.68 8.38 -1.48
C PRO A 455 27.31 9.07 -1.45
N ASN A 456 27.31 10.40 -1.52
CA ASN A 456 26.09 11.21 -1.57
C ASN A 456 25.31 10.88 -2.85
N VAL A 457 24.01 10.63 -2.69
CA VAL A 457 23.08 10.17 -3.73
C VAL A 457 23.12 11.07 -4.97
N ASN A 458 23.15 12.38 -4.76
CA ASN A 458 23.15 13.35 -5.86
C ASN A 458 24.49 13.38 -6.60
N ASP A 459 25.60 13.08 -5.93
CA ASP A 459 26.94 13.16 -6.52
C ASP A 459 27.22 11.96 -7.43
N VAL A 460 26.71 10.77 -7.08
CA VAL A 460 26.82 9.58 -7.96
C VAL A 460 25.99 9.76 -9.22
N GLU A 461 24.73 10.18 -9.10
CA GLU A 461 23.82 10.35 -10.24
C GLU A 461 24.32 11.48 -11.17
N LYS A 462 24.77 12.60 -10.60
CA LYS A 462 25.41 13.70 -11.36
C LYS A 462 26.71 13.25 -12.00
N SER A 463 27.58 12.53 -11.29
CA SER A 463 28.85 12.07 -11.85
C SER A 463 28.67 11.11 -13.02
N ILE A 464 27.58 10.34 -13.07
CA ILE A 464 27.27 9.50 -14.22
C ILE A 464 26.73 10.36 -15.36
N THR A 465 25.81 11.29 -15.08
CA THR A 465 25.11 12.08 -16.11
C THR A 465 25.95 13.19 -16.75
N GLU A 466 26.81 13.88 -15.99
CA GLU A 466 27.56 15.09 -16.40
C GLU A 466 28.87 14.82 -17.17
N ARG A 467 29.29 13.57 -17.36
CA ARG A 467 30.53 13.22 -18.10
C ARG A 467 30.41 13.50 -19.60
N THR A 468 31.50 13.90 -20.24
CA THR A 468 31.53 14.27 -21.66
C THR A 468 32.49 13.38 -22.46
N GLY A 469 32.26 13.26 -23.77
CA GLY A 469 33.14 12.51 -24.69
C GLY A 469 33.05 10.98 -24.54
N THR A 470 34.19 10.30 -24.67
CA THR A 470 34.29 8.83 -24.70
C THR A 470 33.86 8.16 -23.39
N GLU A 471 33.92 8.86 -22.25
CA GLU A 471 33.46 8.32 -20.97
C GLU A 471 31.93 8.15 -20.93
N LEU A 472 31.19 9.04 -21.58
CA LEU A 472 29.74 8.97 -21.67
C LEU A 472 29.31 7.76 -22.52
N GLU A 473 30.03 7.47 -23.61
CA GLU A 473 29.81 6.28 -24.43
C GLU A 473 30.10 4.99 -23.67
N ASN A 474 31.18 4.96 -22.88
CA ASN A 474 31.55 3.81 -22.06
C ASN A 474 30.50 3.52 -20.97
N LEU A 475 29.95 4.56 -20.34
CA LEU A 475 28.94 4.46 -19.29
C LEU A 475 27.50 4.45 -19.81
N ASP A 476 27.26 4.52 -21.12
CA ASP A 476 25.91 4.53 -21.70
C ASP A 476 25.06 3.32 -21.26
N LEU A 477 25.65 2.13 -21.17
CA LEU A 477 24.94 0.96 -20.66
C LEU A 477 24.56 1.17 -19.19
N TRP A 478 25.53 1.56 -18.35
CA TRP A 478 25.30 1.82 -16.94
C TRP A 478 24.17 2.83 -16.77
N LYS A 479 24.17 3.97 -17.47
CA LYS A 479 23.09 4.96 -17.44
C LYS A 479 21.70 4.36 -17.64
N ARG A 480 21.55 3.42 -18.59
CA ARG A 480 20.26 2.82 -18.96
C ARG A 480 19.75 1.78 -17.96
N VAL A 481 20.67 1.10 -17.26
CA VAL A 481 20.34 -0.03 -16.37
C VAL A 481 20.65 0.24 -14.90
N PHE A 482 21.15 1.44 -14.57
CA PHE A 482 21.55 1.85 -13.22
C PHE A 482 20.40 1.81 -12.23
N LYS A 483 19.28 2.44 -12.60
CA LYS A 483 18.11 2.62 -11.72
C LYS A 483 17.27 1.36 -11.66
N THR A 484 16.88 0.97 -10.46
CA THR A 484 16.00 -0.18 -10.21
C THR A 484 14.56 0.27 -9.96
N ASP A 485 13.57 -0.46 -10.44
CA ASP A 485 12.17 -0.21 -10.07
C ASP A 485 11.85 -0.90 -8.73
N GLU A 486 11.37 -0.10 -7.76
CA GLU A 486 11.07 -0.56 -6.39
C GLU A 486 10.10 -1.76 -6.36
N ARG A 487 9.18 -1.88 -7.33
CA ARG A 487 8.22 -3.00 -7.43
C ARG A 487 8.90 -4.36 -7.55
N PHE A 488 10.14 -4.40 -8.04
CA PHE A 488 10.93 -5.62 -8.21
C PHE A 488 11.99 -5.80 -7.12
N THR A 489 11.86 -5.07 -6.03
CA THR A 489 12.74 -5.17 -4.86
C THR A 489 11.99 -5.70 -3.64
N LYS A 490 12.73 -6.33 -2.72
CA LYS A 490 12.21 -6.82 -1.44
C LYS A 490 13.19 -6.48 -0.33
N GLN A 491 12.69 -5.83 0.73
CA GLN A 491 13.50 -5.56 1.92
C GLN A 491 13.66 -6.84 2.74
N PHE A 492 14.83 -7.01 3.33
CA PHE A 492 15.10 -8.07 4.30
C PHE A 492 15.88 -7.51 5.48
N THR A 493 15.72 -8.13 6.65
CA THR A 493 16.32 -7.69 7.92
C THR A 493 17.45 -8.63 8.39
N GLN A 494 17.65 -9.77 7.71
CA GLN A 494 18.69 -10.75 8.05
C GLN A 494 20.10 -10.23 7.72
N ASN A 495 21.10 -10.55 8.55
CA ASN A 495 22.52 -10.20 8.36
C ASN A 495 22.83 -8.70 8.15
N GLY A 496 22.21 -7.82 8.94
CA GLY A 496 22.47 -6.37 8.88
C GLY A 496 21.49 -5.59 7.99
N GLY A 497 20.51 -6.28 7.40
CA GLY A 497 19.46 -5.68 6.58
C GLY A 497 19.93 -5.33 5.16
N GLY A 498 18.99 -5.17 4.24
CA GLY A 498 19.30 -4.75 2.88
C GLY A 498 18.12 -4.86 1.90
N THR A 499 18.39 -4.53 0.65
CA THR A 499 17.42 -4.60 -0.46
C THR A 499 17.81 -5.73 -1.41
N SER A 500 16.94 -6.73 -1.54
CA SER A 500 17.10 -7.83 -2.49
C SER A 500 16.36 -7.51 -3.79
N ILE A 501 17.00 -7.75 -4.93
CA ILE A 501 16.40 -7.55 -6.26
C ILE A 501 15.92 -8.87 -6.87
N ASN A 502 14.77 -8.81 -7.55
CA ASN A 502 14.24 -9.91 -8.33
C ASN A 502 15.14 -10.25 -9.54
N GLY A 503 15.68 -11.47 -9.58
CA GLY A 503 16.57 -11.90 -10.67
C GLY A 503 15.91 -11.97 -12.04
N THR A 504 14.59 -12.20 -12.09
CA THR A 504 13.82 -12.18 -13.34
C THR A 504 13.74 -10.76 -13.91
N TYR A 505 13.64 -9.74 -13.05
CA TYR A 505 13.67 -8.35 -13.48
C TYR A 505 15.03 -7.99 -14.10
N MET A 506 16.14 -8.38 -13.50
CA MET A 506 17.47 -8.17 -14.11
C MET A 506 17.60 -8.89 -15.47
N THR A 507 17.02 -10.09 -15.59
CA THR A 507 16.96 -10.84 -16.86
C THR A 507 16.13 -10.10 -17.91
N MET A 508 15.02 -9.47 -17.51
CA MET A 508 14.19 -8.65 -18.39
C MET A 508 14.95 -7.40 -18.86
N LEU A 509 15.65 -6.70 -17.96
CA LEU A 509 16.50 -5.57 -18.32
C LEU A 509 17.62 -5.99 -19.30
N ALA A 510 18.31 -7.10 -19.03
CA ALA A 510 19.34 -7.60 -19.94
C ALA A 510 18.77 -7.95 -21.31
N THR A 511 17.54 -8.48 -21.34
CA THR A 511 16.82 -8.75 -22.58
C THR A 511 16.43 -7.48 -23.34
N ARG A 512 16.10 -6.40 -22.62
CA ARG A 512 15.82 -5.09 -23.21
C ARG A 512 17.07 -4.49 -23.87
N GLU A 513 18.21 -4.54 -23.18
CA GLU A 513 19.45 -3.91 -23.69
C GLU A 513 20.19 -4.75 -24.74
N PHE A 514 20.22 -6.07 -24.57
CA PHE A 514 21.01 -6.96 -25.43
C PHE A 514 20.16 -7.77 -26.42
N GLY A 515 18.83 -7.81 -26.27
CA GLY A 515 17.92 -8.65 -27.05
C GLY A 515 17.64 -10.01 -26.38
N PRO A 516 16.91 -10.92 -27.06
CA PRO A 516 16.49 -12.19 -26.46
C PRO A 516 17.65 -13.04 -25.92
N LYS A 517 17.48 -13.62 -24.73
CA LYS A 517 18.42 -14.57 -24.14
C LYS A 517 18.59 -15.80 -25.07
N GLY A 518 19.83 -16.20 -25.32
CA GLY A 518 20.22 -17.20 -26.31
C GLY A 518 20.56 -16.64 -27.69
N ILE A 519 20.24 -15.37 -27.97
CA ILE A 519 20.56 -14.70 -29.24
C ILE A 519 21.52 -13.54 -28.97
N GLY A 520 21.03 -12.52 -28.26
CA GLY A 520 21.77 -11.29 -28.01
C GLY A 520 22.65 -11.34 -26.76
N TRP A 521 22.30 -12.21 -25.81
CA TRP A 521 23.10 -12.51 -24.63
C TRP A 521 22.76 -13.90 -24.10
N GLY A 522 23.58 -14.44 -23.21
CA GLY A 522 23.34 -15.77 -22.66
C GLY A 522 24.29 -16.09 -21.51
N VAL A 523 24.11 -17.28 -20.95
CA VAL A 523 24.91 -17.77 -19.83
C VAL A 523 25.35 -19.19 -20.16
N ASP A 524 26.66 -19.40 -20.19
CA ASP A 524 27.28 -20.71 -20.35
C ASP A 524 27.78 -21.18 -18.99
N ILE A 525 27.45 -22.42 -18.61
CA ILE A 525 27.96 -23.02 -17.37
C ILE A 525 29.36 -23.55 -17.66
N LEU A 526 30.36 -22.99 -16.98
CA LEU A 526 31.76 -23.41 -17.14
C LEU A 526 32.14 -24.53 -16.18
N GLU A 527 31.59 -24.47 -14.96
CA GLU A 527 31.86 -25.44 -13.90
C GLU A 527 30.66 -25.51 -12.96
N GLU A 528 30.32 -26.72 -12.52
CA GLU A 528 29.26 -27.01 -11.56
C GLU A 528 29.77 -28.08 -10.61
N ARG A 529 29.78 -27.80 -9.30
CA ARG A 529 30.32 -28.70 -8.29
C ARG A 529 29.69 -28.50 -6.92
N PHE A 530 29.96 -29.43 -6.01
CA PHE A 530 29.64 -29.29 -4.59
C PHE A 530 30.93 -29.19 -3.79
N ASP A 531 31.06 -28.12 -3.02
CA ASP A 531 32.19 -27.90 -2.11
C ASP A 531 31.75 -28.24 -0.69
N ASP A 532 32.58 -29.00 0.03
CA ASP A 532 32.31 -29.36 1.43
C ASP A 532 32.61 -28.16 2.35
N GLY A 533 31.67 -27.86 3.24
CA GLY A 533 31.75 -26.81 4.25
C GLY A 533 32.02 -27.34 5.65
N ALA A 534 31.55 -26.60 6.66
CA ALA A 534 31.79 -26.96 8.05
C ALA A 534 31.13 -28.29 8.45
N PRO A 535 31.69 -29.05 9.41
CA PRO A 535 30.99 -30.20 9.97
C PRO A 535 29.66 -29.82 10.65
N ILE A 536 28.61 -30.61 10.42
CA ILE A 536 27.28 -30.39 10.99
C ILE A 536 27.19 -31.08 12.35
N THR A 537 26.75 -30.32 13.35
CA THR A 537 26.52 -30.81 14.71
C THR A 537 25.03 -31.01 14.99
N ARG A 538 24.71 -31.95 15.89
CA ARG A 538 23.41 -32.08 16.55
C ARG A 538 23.53 -31.81 18.05
N THR A 539 22.46 -31.32 18.64
CA THR A 539 22.37 -31.15 20.10
C THR A 539 21.95 -32.46 20.75
N VAL A 540 22.72 -32.94 21.72
CA VAL A 540 22.41 -34.13 22.53
C VAL A 540 22.53 -33.81 24.01
N LYS A 541 21.69 -34.43 24.84
CA LYS A 541 21.80 -34.30 26.31
C LYS A 541 23.01 -35.08 26.80
N GLY A 542 23.95 -34.38 27.41
CA GLY A 542 25.12 -34.98 28.06
C GLY A 542 24.72 -35.72 29.34
N GLN A 543 25.67 -36.47 29.91
CA GLN A 543 25.46 -37.22 31.16
C GLN A 543 25.08 -36.33 32.35
N ASP A 544 25.49 -35.06 32.30
CA ASP A 544 25.21 -34.04 33.32
C ASP A 544 23.82 -33.39 33.15
N GLY A 545 23.01 -33.83 32.18
CA GLY A 545 21.70 -33.28 31.86
C GLY A 545 21.71 -32.01 31.00
N ASN A 546 22.89 -31.40 30.80
CA ASN A 546 23.09 -30.22 29.95
C ASN A 546 23.15 -30.57 28.46
N ASN A 547 22.80 -29.61 27.60
CA ASN A 547 22.93 -29.76 26.16
C ASN A 547 24.41 -29.72 25.75
N THR A 548 24.83 -30.69 24.94
CA THR A 548 26.16 -30.82 24.36
C THR A 548 26.04 -30.96 22.84
N TRP A 549 27.08 -30.55 22.12
CA TRP A 549 27.11 -30.63 20.65
C TRP A 549 27.89 -31.86 20.23
N GLU A 550 27.29 -32.68 19.37
CA GLU A 550 27.91 -33.89 18.82
C GLU A 550 27.97 -33.78 17.30
N LEU A 551 29.11 -34.13 16.71
CA LEU A 551 29.25 -34.25 15.26
C LEU A 551 28.41 -35.41 14.74
N ILE A 552 27.71 -35.22 13.63
CA ILE A 552 26.89 -36.27 13.04
C ILE A 552 27.78 -37.20 12.21
N PRO A 553 27.87 -38.51 12.50
CA PRO A 553 28.63 -39.44 11.66
C PRO A 553 27.96 -39.64 10.30
N ASP A 554 28.76 -39.78 9.25
CA ASP A 554 28.27 -39.99 7.87
C ASP A 554 28.01 -41.46 7.51
N GLY A 555 28.33 -42.39 8.41
CA GLY A 555 28.15 -43.83 8.20
C GLY A 555 29.27 -44.53 7.41
N ILE A 556 30.29 -43.81 6.93
CA ILE A 556 31.45 -44.35 6.21
C ILE A 556 32.80 -44.05 6.89
N GLY A 557 32.77 -43.50 8.11
CA GLY A 557 33.95 -43.24 8.93
C GLY A 557 34.35 -41.77 9.00
N GLY A 558 33.52 -40.86 8.48
CA GLY A 558 33.67 -39.42 8.59
C GLY A 558 32.49 -38.76 9.33
N TYR A 559 32.36 -37.45 9.14
CA TYR A 559 31.28 -36.65 9.70
C TYR A 559 30.52 -35.98 8.57
N LEU A 560 29.22 -35.79 8.77
CA LEU A 560 28.37 -35.03 7.88
C LEU A 560 28.84 -33.58 7.85
N THR A 561 29.20 -33.09 6.67
CA THR A 561 29.58 -31.69 6.43
C THR A 561 28.48 -30.96 5.71
N GLU A 562 28.46 -29.64 5.85
CA GLU A 562 27.72 -28.79 4.95
C GLU A 562 28.18 -29.06 3.51
N LYS A 563 27.27 -28.90 2.56
CA LYS A 563 27.59 -28.95 1.12
C LYS A 563 27.06 -27.71 0.48
N HIS A 564 27.93 -27.01 -0.24
CA HIS A 564 27.60 -25.81 -0.97
C HIS A 564 27.63 -26.12 -2.44
N HIS A 565 26.51 -25.89 -3.14
CA HIS A 565 26.48 -25.96 -4.58
C HIS A 565 27.17 -24.71 -5.14
N VAL A 566 28.26 -24.91 -5.87
CA VAL A 566 29.07 -23.83 -6.47
C VAL A 566 29.00 -23.95 -7.98
N ILE A 567 28.61 -22.86 -8.63
CA ILE A 567 28.56 -22.77 -10.09
C ILE A 567 29.42 -21.60 -10.57
N LYS A 568 30.22 -21.86 -11.59
CA LYS A 568 30.96 -20.85 -12.34
C LYS A 568 30.30 -20.70 -13.70
N ILE A 569 29.89 -19.48 -14.02
CA ILE A 569 29.26 -19.17 -15.30
C ILE A 569 30.10 -18.18 -16.09
N ARG A 570 29.88 -18.18 -17.40
CA ARG A 570 30.24 -17.09 -18.30
C ARG A 570 28.96 -16.46 -18.82
N LEU A 571 28.72 -15.21 -18.46
CA LEU A 571 27.71 -14.40 -19.12
C LEU A 571 28.33 -13.80 -20.37
N TRP A 572 27.70 -13.99 -21.53
CA TRP A 572 28.11 -13.35 -22.77
C TRP A 572 26.99 -12.45 -23.29
N TYR A 573 27.33 -11.38 -23.99
CA TYR A 573 26.38 -10.43 -24.56
C TYR A 573 26.93 -9.81 -25.84
N VAL A 574 26.06 -9.30 -26.71
CA VAL A 574 26.42 -8.62 -27.94
C VAL A 574 25.98 -7.17 -27.85
N ARG A 575 26.91 -6.23 -27.98
CA ARG A 575 26.63 -4.78 -28.00
C ARG A 575 27.43 -4.12 -29.12
N GLY A 576 26.77 -3.31 -29.95
CA GLY A 576 27.41 -2.71 -31.12
C GLY A 576 27.96 -3.73 -32.13
N GLY A 577 27.38 -4.93 -32.19
CA GLY A 577 27.86 -6.04 -33.02
C GLY A 577 29.10 -6.77 -32.46
N VAL A 578 29.61 -6.37 -31.29
CA VAL A 578 30.77 -6.98 -30.64
C VAL A 578 30.32 -7.84 -29.46
N ARG A 579 30.91 -9.03 -29.31
CA ARG A 579 30.63 -9.93 -28.19
C ARG A 579 31.50 -9.59 -26.99
N GLY A 580 30.87 -9.29 -25.85
CA GLY A 580 31.50 -9.20 -24.54
C GLY A 580 31.21 -10.44 -23.69
N GLU A 581 32.04 -10.67 -22.68
CA GLU A 581 31.90 -11.82 -21.77
C GLU A 581 32.43 -11.49 -20.38
N GLU A 582 31.73 -12.00 -19.34
CA GLU A 582 32.02 -11.78 -17.92
C GLU A 582 31.91 -13.11 -17.17
N ILE A 583 32.80 -13.36 -16.20
CA ILE A 583 32.82 -14.60 -15.42
C ILE A 583 32.33 -14.32 -14.01
N SER A 584 31.35 -15.10 -13.56
CA SER A 584 30.78 -14.94 -12.23
C SER A 584 30.55 -16.28 -11.55
N PHE A 585 30.41 -16.23 -10.22
CA PHE A 585 30.23 -17.38 -9.36
C PHE A 585 28.96 -17.25 -8.53
N GLY A 586 28.23 -18.36 -8.43
CA GLY A 586 27.09 -18.53 -7.55
C GLY A 586 27.38 -19.62 -6.54
N CYS A 587 26.96 -19.41 -5.30
CA CYS A 587 27.14 -20.37 -4.22
C CYS A 587 25.86 -20.44 -3.40
N THR A 588 25.26 -21.61 -3.28
CA THR A 588 24.07 -21.82 -2.44
C THR A 588 24.26 -23.05 -1.56
N PRO A 589 24.03 -22.96 -0.24
CA PRO A 589 24.03 -24.12 0.64
C PRO A 589 23.00 -25.16 0.15
N TYR A 590 23.48 -26.35 -0.19
CA TYR A 590 22.67 -27.51 -0.56
C TYR A 590 22.35 -28.36 0.66
N LEU A 591 23.34 -28.64 1.51
CA LEU A 591 23.18 -29.33 2.78
C LEU A 591 23.75 -28.45 3.88
N TYR A 592 22.98 -28.14 4.90
CA TYR A 592 23.44 -27.27 5.99
C TYR A 592 22.75 -27.59 7.32
N GLY A 593 23.39 -27.19 8.42
CA GLY A 593 22.83 -27.35 9.76
C GLY A 593 21.71 -26.36 10.05
N SER A 594 20.65 -26.80 10.72
CA SER A 594 19.55 -25.94 11.19
C SER A 594 19.15 -26.28 12.63
N LYS A 595 18.27 -25.47 13.24
CA LYS A 595 17.65 -25.77 14.55
C LYS A 595 16.91 -27.11 14.58
N TYR A 596 16.47 -27.61 13.43
CA TYR A 596 15.75 -28.89 13.27
C TYR A 596 16.64 -30.05 12.82
N GLY A 597 17.96 -29.84 12.77
CA GLY A 597 18.93 -30.79 12.22
C GLY A 597 19.34 -30.45 10.78
N PRO A 598 20.06 -31.35 10.09
CA PRO A 598 20.51 -31.11 8.73
C PRO A 598 19.34 -30.94 7.77
N ILE A 599 19.35 -29.86 6.98
CA ILE A 599 18.37 -29.57 5.92
C ILE A 599 19.04 -29.66 4.57
N CYS A 600 18.31 -30.18 3.59
CA CYS A 600 18.71 -30.22 2.19
C CYS A 600 17.84 -29.27 1.35
N ASP A 601 18.45 -28.41 0.54
CA ASP A 601 17.78 -27.50 -0.40
C ASP A 601 17.83 -28.05 -1.83
N GLY A 602 16.72 -28.63 -2.29
CA GLY A 602 16.60 -29.18 -3.64
C GLY A 602 16.71 -28.14 -4.76
N GLU A 603 16.55 -26.85 -4.45
CA GLU A 603 16.60 -25.76 -5.44
C GLU A 603 17.98 -25.07 -5.49
N ALA A 604 18.99 -25.59 -4.77
CA ALA A 604 20.31 -24.97 -4.67
C ALA A 604 21.00 -24.74 -6.02
N THR A 605 20.81 -25.64 -6.99
CA THR A 605 21.37 -25.53 -8.34
C THR A 605 20.81 -24.32 -9.09
N LYS A 606 19.48 -24.19 -9.13
CA LYS A 606 18.76 -23.05 -9.74
C LYS A 606 19.07 -21.73 -9.04
N LYS A 607 19.13 -21.74 -7.70
CA LYS A 607 19.49 -20.56 -6.89
C LYS A 607 20.90 -20.10 -7.20
N SER A 608 21.87 -21.01 -7.27
CA SER A 608 23.26 -20.71 -7.61
C SER A 608 23.39 -20.12 -9.01
N LEU A 609 22.70 -20.70 -10.01
CA LEU A 609 22.72 -20.18 -11.37
C LEU A 609 22.13 -18.76 -11.44
N THR A 610 21.04 -18.52 -10.72
CA THR A 610 20.40 -17.20 -10.63
C THR A 610 21.32 -16.20 -9.95
N ASP A 611 21.93 -16.57 -8.82
CA ASP A 611 22.88 -15.74 -8.07
C ASP A 611 24.10 -15.36 -8.92
N ALA A 612 24.72 -16.33 -9.58
CA ALA A 612 25.86 -16.09 -10.47
C ALA A 612 25.48 -15.13 -11.62
N THR A 613 24.30 -15.34 -12.22
CA THR A 613 23.78 -14.50 -13.31
C THR A 613 23.53 -13.06 -12.83
N LYS A 614 22.90 -12.89 -11.66
CA LYS A 614 22.70 -11.57 -11.06
C LYS A 614 24.03 -10.85 -10.86
N LYS A 615 25.01 -11.50 -10.23
CA LYS A 615 26.35 -10.92 -10.00
C LYS A 615 27.07 -10.53 -11.30
N ALA A 616 26.95 -11.35 -12.34
CA ALA A 616 27.51 -11.03 -13.66
C ALA A 616 26.86 -9.76 -14.25
N LEU A 617 25.53 -9.68 -14.18
CA LEU A 617 24.79 -8.50 -14.66
C LEU A 617 25.08 -7.25 -13.81
N SER A 618 25.17 -7.37 -12.49
CA SER A 618 25.53 -6.27 -11.60
C SER A 618 26.88 -5.64 -11.99
N SER A 619 27.85 -6.47 -12.40
CA SER A 619 29.16 -6.01 -12.86
C SER A 619 29.09 -5.18 -14.15
N LEU A 620 28.03 -5.38 -14.96
CA LEU A 620 27.75 -4.59 -16.16
C LEU A 620 26.93 -3.32 -15.88
N GLY A 621 26.62 -3.03 -14.60
CA GLY A 621 25.88 -1.84 -14.18
C GLY A 621 24.39 -2.04 -13.94
N PHE A 622 23.88 -3.27 -14.11
CA PHE A 622 22.46 -3.55 -13.88
C PHE A 622 22.11 -3.42 -12.40
N SER A 623 21.18 -2.53 -12.09
CA SER A 623 20.70 -2.27 -10.73
C SER A 623 21.82 -1.87 -9.78
N ALA A 624 22.82 -1.16 -10.30
CA ALA A 624 23.98 -0.71 -9.54
C ALA A 624 23.60 0.24 -8.39
N ASP A 625 22.47 0.94 -8.48
CA ASP A 625 21.97 1.80 -7.41
C ASP A 625 21.71 1.06 -6.08
N ILE A 626 21.28 -0.20 -6.13
CA ILE A 626 21.15 -1.06 -4.95
C ILE A 626 22.53 -1.41 -4.39
N PHE A 627 23.46 -1.85 -5.25
CA PHE A 627 24.79 -2.30 -4.82
C PHE A 627 25.70 -1.14 -4.36
N MET A 628 25.40 0.08 -4.78
CA MET A 628 26.05 1.31 -4.32
C MET A 628 25.42 1.89 -3.04
N GLY A 629 24.41 1.23 -2.47
CA GLY A 629 23.77 1.65 -1.21
C GLY A 629 22.84 2.85 -1.34
N LEU A 630 22.49 3.29 -2.56
CA LEU A 630 21.57 4.42 -2.76
C LEU A 630 20.16 4.10 -2.25
N TYR A 631 19.77 2.82 -2.38
CA TYR A 631 18.50 2.30 -1.87
C TYR A 631 18.37 2.34 -0.34
N ASP A 632 19.46 2.53 0.40
CA ASP A 632 19.39 2.69 1.85
C ASP A 632 18.86 4.09 2.23
N ASN A 633 18.93 5.07 1.31
CA ASN A 633 18.39 6.41 1.51
C ASN A 633 16.86 6.45 1.24
N PRO A 634 16.01 6.80 2.21
CA PRO A 634 14.56 6.95 2.02
C PRO A 634 14.17 7.98 0.96
N GLU A 635 14.88 9.11 0.86
CA GLU A 635 14.60 10.16 -0.12
C GLU A 635 14.86 9.68 -1.55
N TYR A 636 15.97 8.96 -1.77
CA TYR A 636 16.27 8.36 -3.06
C TYR A 636 15.19 7.38 -3.47
N ARG A 637 14.78 6.49 -2.56
CA ARG A 637 13.72 5.52 -2.83
C ARG A 637 12.41 6.18 -3.21
N GLN A 638 12.01 7.22 -2.47
CA GLN A 638 10.77 7.94 -2.76
C GLN A 638 10.83 8.63 -4.13
N LYS A 639 11.91 9.36 -4.43
CA LYS A 639 12.10 10.01 -5.74
C LYS A 639 12.12 8.98 -6.87
N ASN A 640 12.83 7.88 -6.69
CA ASN A 640 12.93 6.81 -7.67
C ASN A 640 11.57 6.12 -7.90
N LYS A 641 10.80 5.91 -6.83
CA LYS A 641 9.42 5.39 -6.91
C LYS A 641 8.52 6.30 -7.72
N GLU A 642 8.59 7.61 -7.50
CA GLU A 642 7.81 8.60 -8.26
C GLU A 642 8.22 8.62 -9.74
N GLU A 643 9.52 8.58 -10.04
CA GLU A 643 10.03 8.52 -11.42
C GLU A 643 9.55 7.26 -12.15
N PHE A 644 9.65 6.09 -11.51
CA PHE A 644 9.14 4.85 -12.10
C PHE A 644 7.61 4.85 -12.19
N ALA A 645 6.88 5.42 -11.24
CA ALA A 645 5.44 5.56 -11.34
C ALA A 645 5.04 6.39 -12.58
N LEU A 646 5.74 7.49 -12.83
CA LEU A 646 5.52 8.33 -14.01
C LEU A 646 5.86 7.60 -15.31
N LYS A 647 6.98 6.88 -15.34
CA LYS A 647 7.38 6.05 -16.50
C LYS A 647 6.37 4.95 -16.80
N ASN A 648 5.96 4.21 -15.77
CA ASN A 648 4.97 3.14 -15.90
C ASN A 648 3.61 3.69 -16.36
N ALA A 649 3.20 4.85 -15.85
CA ALA A 649 1.98 5.52 -16.29
C ALA A 649 2.08 5.95 -17.76
N SER A 650 3.23 6.47 -18.19
CA SER A 650 3.49 6.83 -19.59
C SER A 650 3.47 5.59 -20.50
N ASP A 651 4.21 4.53 -20.16
CA ASP A 651 4.27 3.30 -20.95
C ASP A 651 2.87 2.66 -21.08
N ASN A 652 2.11 2.61 -19.97
CA ASN A 652 0.73 2.12 -19.97
C ASN A 652 -0.19 2.99 -20.84
N ALA A 653 -0.03 4.32 -20.81
CA ALA A 653 -0.82 5.22 -21.64
C ALA A 653 -0.49 5.07 -23.13
N GLU A 654 0.79 4.86 -23.47
CA GLU A 654 1.22 4.59 -24.84
C GLU A 654 0.67 3.27 -25.37
N ASP A 655 0.75 2.20 -24.57
CA ASP A 655 0.18 0.91 -24.92
C ASP A 655 -1.35 0.99 -25.06
N ALA A 656 -2.03 1.72 -24.17
CA ALA A 656 -3.46 1.98 -24.29
C ALA A 656 -3.79 2.76 -25.57
N ALA A 657 -3.04 3.81 -25.89
CA ALA A 657 -3.22 4.57 -27.13
C ALA A 657 -2.98 3.71 -28.38
N ARG A 658 -1.94 2.86 -28.38
CA ARG A 658 -1.67 1.91 -29.47
C ARG A 658 -2.82 0.93 -29.66
N LEU A 659 -3.31 0.32 -28.58
CA LEU A 659 -4.44 -0.60 -28.63
C LEU A 659 -5.73 0.08 -29.14
N ARG A 660 -5.99 1.33 -28.72
CA ARG A 660 -7.12 2.11 -29.22
C ARG A 660 -6.98 2.40 -30.72
N GLN A 661 -5.78 2.73 -31.19
CA GLN A 661 -5.51 2.95 -32.61
C GLN A 661 -5.70 1.67 -33.43
N GLU A 662 -5.16 0.54 -32.97
CA GLU A 662 -5.33 -0.76 -33.64
C GLU A 662 -6.80 -1.17 -33.74
N LEU A 663 -7.58 -0.92 -32.68
CA LEU A 663 -9.02 -1.13 -32.68
C LEU A 663 -9.73 -0.21 -33.68
N ASP A 664 -9.37 1.07 -33.76
CA ASP A 664 -9.99 1.99 -34.73
C ASP A 664 -9.66 1.63 -36.19
N ASP A 665 -8.43 1.21 -36.45
CA ASP A 665 -8.00 0.70 -37.75
C ASP A 665 -8.78 -0.57 -38.14
N LYS A 666 -9.04 -1.45 -37.17
CA LYS A 666 -9.90 -2.63 -37.35
C LYS A 666 -11.35 -2.22 -37.64
N LEU A 667 -11.92 -1.26 -36.89
CA LEU A 667 -13.28 -0.77 -37.11
C LEU A 667 -13.44 -0.10 -38.48
N THR A 668 -12.40 0.61 -38.92
CA THR A 668 -12.35 1.23 -40.26
C THR A 668 -12.32 0.17 -41.37
N ARG A 669 -11.50 -0.88 -41.23
CA ARG A 669 -11.48 -2.01 -42.18
C ARG A 669 -12.83 -2.73 -42.23
N VAL A 670 -13.47 -2.94 -41.09
CA VAL A 670 -14.79 -3.60 -41.03
C VAL A 670 -15.88 -2.71 -41.63
N ALA A 671 -15.85 -1.39 -41.39
CA ALA A 671 -16.78 -0.45 -42.02
C ALA A 671 -16.73 -0.53 -43.55
N ASN A 672 -15.52 -0.58 -44.13
CA ASN A 672 -15.34 -0.75 -45.56
C ASN A 672 -15.89 -2.10 -46.05
N THR A 673 -15.62 -3.18 -45.31
CA THR A 673 -16.12 -4.52 -45.63
C THR A 673 -17.66 -4.59 -45.60
N LEU A 674 -18.29 -3.94 -44.61
CA LEU A 674 -19.75 -3.84 -44.51
C LEU A 674 -20.34 -3.05 -45.67
N ALA A 675 -19.69 -1.97 -46.10
CA ALA A 675 -20.14 -1.16 -47.23
C ALA A 675 -20.03 -1.92 -48.58
N THR A 676 -19.02 -2.78 -48.74
CA THR A 676 -18.81 -3.56 -49.98
C THR A 676 -19.44 -4.95 -49.98
N GLY A 677 -20.07 -5.37 -48.87
CA GLY A 677 -20.61 -6.72 -48.72
C GLY A 677 -21.59 -7.11 -49.83
N ILE A 678 -21.49 -8.35 -50.30
CA ILE A 678 -22.21 -8.83 -51.50
C ILE A 678 -23.53 -9.51 -51.12
N SER A 679 -23.62 -10.09 -49.92
CA SER A 679 -24.82 -10.75 -49.42
C SER A 679 -25.27 -10.23 -48.05
N ALA A 680 -26.59 -10.26 -47.81
CA ALA A 680 -27.17 -9.84 -46.54
C ALA A 680 -26.65 -10.67 -45.34
N ASN A 681 -26.38 -11.96 -45.57
CA ASN A 681 -25.88 -12.87 -44.54
C ASN A 681 -24.42 -12.57 -44.15
N GLU A 682 -23.58 -12.22 -45.13
CA GLU A 682 -22.19 -11.79 -44.91
C GLU A 682 -22.14 -10.50 -44.09
N VAL A 683 -22.87 -9.46 -44.51
CA VAL A 683 -22.95 -8.16 -43.81
C VAL A 683 -23.43 -8.35 -42.37
N THR A 684 -24.44 -9.20 -42.15
CA THR A 684 -24.99 -9.47 -40.81
C THR A 684 -23.98 -10.21 -39.91
N LYS A 685 -23.28 -11.22 -40.44
CA LYS A 685 -22.28 -11.97 -39.66
C LYS A 685 -21.06 -11.13 -39.30
N VAL A 686 -20.52 -10.38 -40.26
CA VAL A 686 -19.38 -9.48 -40.05
C VAL A 686 -19.72 -8.41 -39.00
N PHE A 687 -20.91 -7.81 -39.10
CA PHE A 687 -21.39 -6.84 -38.11
C PHE A 687 -21.58 -7.48 -36.72
N ALA A 688 -22.20 -8.65 -36.63
CA ALA A 688 -22.45 -9.31 -35.34
C ALA A 688 -21.16 -9.64 -34.59
N SER A 689 -20.11 -10.05 -35.30
CA SER A 689 -18.80 -10.33 -34.70
C SER A 689 -18.17 -9.06 -34.11
N ILE A 690 -18.08 -7.99 -34.89
CA ILE A 690 -17.42 -6.75 -34.44
C ILE A 690 -18.26 -6.02 -33.38
N ALA A 691 -19.59 -6.10 -33.45
CA ALA A 691 -20.47 -5.45 -32.49
C ALA A 691 -20.31 -6.03 -31.08
N ARG A 692 -20.12 -7.35 -30.96
CA ARG A 692 -19.83 -8.01 -29.68
C ARG A 692 -18.48 -7.57 -29.12
N GLU A 693 -17.46 -7.53 -29.95
CA GLU A 693 -16.11 -7.12 -29.55
C GLU A 693 -16.09 -5.66 -29.06
N VAL A 694 -16.69 -4.73 -29.82
CA VAL A 694 -16.80 -3.31 -29.43
C VAL A 694 -17.60 -3.14 -28.15
N GLU A 695 -18.67 -3.93 -27.94
CA GLU A 695 -19.47 -3.88 -26.71
C GLU A 695 -18.69 -4.36 -25.49
N VAL A 696 -17.80 -5.35 -25.65
CA VAL A 696 -16.88 -5.78 -24.58
C VAL A 696 -15.90 -4.65 -24.24
N HIS A 697 -15.25 -4.05 -25.23
CA HIS A 697 -14.33 -2.91 -24.99
C HIS A 697 -15.04 -1.69 -24.39
N ARG A 698 -16.30 -1.44 -24.77
CA ARG A 698 -17.14 -0.37 -24.21
C ARG A 698 -17.40 -0.61 -22.73
N LYS A 699 -17.84 -1.81 -22.35
CA LYS A 699 -18.10 -2.18 -20.95
C LYS A 699 -16.82 -2.17 -20.11
N ASP A 700 -15.71 -2.63 -20.68
CA ASP A 700 -14.40 -2.56 -20.03
C ASP A 700 -13.99 -1.11 -19.76
N ALA A 701 -14.13 -0.21 -20.75
CA ALA A 701 -13.88 1.22 -20.57
C ALA A 701 -14.79 1.86 -19.51
N GLU A 702 -16.08 1.49 -19.46
CA GLU A 702 -17.01 1.94 -18.42
C GLU A 702 -16.60 1.43 -17.02
N SER A 703 -16.20 0.17 -16.91
CA SER A 703 -15.72 -0.40 -15.65
C SER A 703 -14.42 0.25 -15.16
N LYS A 704 -13.59 0.71 -16.10
CA LYS A 704 -12.38 1.48 -15.87
C LYS A 704 -12.64 3.00 -15.78
N GLY A 705 -13.89 3.47 -15.72
CA GLY A 705 -14.20 4.90 -15.58
C GLY A 705 -13.79 5.80 -16.76
N ASP A 706 -13.35 5.24 -17.89
CA ASP A 706 -12.99 5.96 -19.11
C ASP A 706 -14.24 6.27 -19.94
N ASN A 707 -15.01 7.24 -19.43
CA ASN A 707 -16.28 7.66 -20.02
C ASN A 707 -16.11 8.26 -21.43
N GLN A 708 -14.95 8.85 -21.73
CA GLN A 708 -14.67 9.43 -23.04
C GLN A 708 -14.50 8.32 -24.09
N HIS A 709 -13.70 7.30 -23.80
CA HIS A 709 -13.50 6.18 -24.71
C HIS A 709 -14.77 5.32 -24.87
N ALA A 710 -15.51 5.08 -23.78
CA ALA A 710 -16.80 4.39 -23.84
C ALA A 710 -17.81 5.13 -24.74
N SER A 711 -17.87 6.46 -24.64
CA SER A 711 -18.70 7.31 -25.50
C SER A 711 -18.24 7.28 -26.96
N TYR A 712 -16.91 7.27 -27.20
CA TYR A 712 -16.33 7.12 -28.53
C TYR A 712 -16.73 5.80 -29.19
N LEU A 713 -16.54 4.67 -28.50
CA LEU A 713 -16.90 3.33 -29.00
C LEU A 713 -18.41 3.22 -29.26
N SER A 714 -19.24 3.81 -28.40
CA SER A 714 -20.69 3.88 -28.59
C SER A 714 -21.07 4.60 -29.89
N LYS A 715 -20.43 5.75 -30.19
CA LYS A 715 -20.66 6.49 -31.44
C LYS A 715 -20.19 5.69 -32.65
N ARG A 716 -19.04 5.01 -32.55
CA ARG A 716 -18.48 4.19 -33.63
C ARG A 716 -19.36 2.97 -33.95
N LEU A 717 -19.88 2.31 -32.92
CA LEU A 717 -20.83 1.20 -33.06
C LEU A 717 -22.12 1.66 -33.76
N ARG A 718 -22.68 2.83 -33.39
CA ARG A 718 -23.85 3.41 -34.08
C ARG A 718 -23.57 3.63 -35.57
N ARG A 719 -22.40 4.16 -35.92
CA ARG A 719 -22.01 4.37 -37.32
C ARG A 719 -21.93 3.06 -38.10
N LEU A 720 -21.37 2.00 -37.51
CA LEU A 720 -21.35 0.66 -38.12
C LEU A 720 -22.76 0.10 -38.32
N THR A 721 -23.67 0.32 -37.37
CA THR A 721 -25.08 -0.08 -37.49
C THR A 721 -25.75 0.63 -38.66
N THR A 722 -25.51 1.94 -38.82
CA THR A 722 -26.03 2.71 -39.96
C THR A 722 -25.52 2.17 -41.29
N ILE A 723 -24.21 1.92 -41.43
CA ILE A 723 -23.61 1.36 -42.65
C ILE A 723 -24.23 -0.02 -42.97
N LYS A 724 -24.40 -0.86 -41.95
CA LYS A 724 -25.03 -2.18 -42.09
C LYS A 724 -26.49 -2.07 -42.57
N ASP A 725 -27.28 -1.18 -41.97
CA ASP A 725 -28.69 -1.00 -42.32
C ASP A 725 -28.86 -0.39 -43.73
N GLU A 726 -27.99 0.55 -44.12
CA GLU A 726 -27.95 1.11 -45.47
C GLU A 726 -27.63 0.03 -46.49
N ARG A 727 -26.60 -0.79 -46.25
CA ARG A 727 -26.21 -1.85 -47.17
C ARG A 727 -27.28 -2.94 -47.31
N LEU A 728 -27.92 -3.33 -46.21
CA LEU A 728 -29.03 -4.29 -46.24
C LEU A 728 -30.22 -3.77 -47.08
N LYS A 729 -30.54 -2.47 -46.97
CA LYS A 729 -31.59 -1.85 -47.81
C LYS A 729 -31.23 -1.89 -49.30
N GLU A 730 -29.97 -1.66 -49.65
CA GLU A 730 -29.51 -1.76 -51.04
C GLU A 730 -29.58 -3.18 -51.58
N LEU A 731 -29.10 -4.16 -50.81
CA LEU A 731 -29.11 -5.57 -51.19
C LEU A 731 -30.54 -6.13 -51.35
N ASN A 732 -31.47 -5.74 -50.46
CA ASN A 732 -32.88 -6.14 -50.55
C ASN A 732 -33.57 -5.50 -51.77
N LYS A 733 -33.30 -4.22 -52.07
CA LYS A 733 -33.81 -3.56 -53.30
C LYS A 733 -33.27 -4.21 -54.57
N ALA A 734 -32.04 -4.71 -54.56
CA ALA A 734 -31.46 -5.42 -55.69
C ALA A 734 -32.13 -6.79 -55.91
N GLN A 735 -32.49 -7.51 -54.83
CA GLN A 735 -33.23 -8.77 -54.92
C GLN A 735 -34.65 -8.57 -55.46
N GLU A 736 -35.37 -7.52 -55.03
CA GLU A 736 -36.72 -7.20 -55.52
C GLU A 736 -36.78 -6.77 -56.99
N LYS A 737 -35.66 -6.28 -57.57
CA LYS A 737 -35.57 -5.93 -59.00
C LYS A 737 -35.22 -7.11 -59.91
N THR A 738 -34.79 -8.24 -59.33
CA THR A 738 -34.32 -9.41 -60.07
C THR A 738 -35.29 -10.60 -59.97
N ALA A 739 -36.31 -10.48 -59.12
CA ALA A 739 -37.50 -11.33 -59.08
C ALA A 739 -38.62 -10.70 -59.94
#